data_AF-Q2ILN2-F1
#
_entry.id   AF-Q2ILN2-F1
#
_cell.length_a   1.000
_cell.length_b   1.000
_cell.length_c   1.000
_cell.angle_alpha   90.00
_cell.angle_beta   90.00
_cell.angle_gamma   90.00
#
_symmetry.space_group_name_H-M   'P 1'
#
loop_
_entity.id
_entity.type
_entity.pdbx_description
1 polymer ?
#
loop_
_entity_poly.entity_id
_entity_poly.type
_entity_poly.pdbx_seq_one_letter_code
_entity_poly.pdbx_strand_id
1 'polypeptide(L)'
;MYSILRREAFSDVTFLWEVHAPDVAASAQPGHFVMLRLHEGSERIPLTVADFDREKGTITMVIQALGKTTREMMTNYKAGDTFDDFVGPLGLPQHIDNAGHVVLVGGGLGVAPVYPQLRAFKEAGCRTTGIIGFRNKDLVFWEKKFGKYCDDLIVCTDDGSYGKPGFVTQALKEVCEKDKPDLAIAIGPLPMMNACVETTRPFGVKTMVSLNAIMVDGTGMCGSCRVTVGKDVKFACVDGPDFDGHQVDFKELIARQRRFKSQETRANDDYAHVCNLEKQLFEEEKRNYKKLKELVPTQTKMPERDHVERARNFKEVNLGYSLQDALGEAERCIQCAKPTCIAGCPVQIDIPRFIRHVVVRDLEGALQVINEASIFPSVCGRVCPQETQCEAQCIIAKKMESVGIGRLERFVGDNARPKPVVPPRFDEKLGKVAVCGSGPAGLAAAADLVKFGCDVTVYEALHVVGGVLRYGIPSFRLPRDIIDREVNKLVEMGVKIETNKVIGKTFTVPQLLNEKGFDAVFLGVGAGAPQFLGIPGEFAGQVYSANEFLTRVNLMGGDKFPFLDTPISLGKSVVVIGAGNTAMDCLRVAKRLGAPTVRCVYRRSEAEAPARIEELRHAKEEGIDFFFLHTPVEIYTDAEGSVRGMKVEEMELGAPDDKGRRKPMSTGRFKDLECDTVIYALGTKANPIITQSTPGLGLNKWGNIAADDGKLESTQATTLPGVFAGGDIVTGGATVILAMGAGRRAARSIATYLTNGKKWPITQEEVAAFQPMAQSGATPAGLHTHAGAVAAGSETAVKTCPKCRRPIEGDEEYVCCGTAQLQWRCDDCGKVSEGFAFPYGMCPACGGKLQVTDPRKVEEAKALEAIRLAFEIELGGMAFYAKAAKDSKEPVLKALFEKFAGMEQEHMATLTRRYHAQAPSPTEGFKIERAALFAGLEHRPEDPGNLFRIAIGFEQRAVKFFTERGAAAPEGSPEKQLYKELAAEEREHVDLLTTEYERWKQGKPGLL
;
A
#
# COMPACT_ATOMS: atom_id res chain seq x y z
N MET A 1 11.58 14.07 -15.01
CA MET A 1 11.44 13.19 -16.19
C MET A 1 12.29 13.73 -17.32
N TYR A 2 13.15 12.89 -17.88
CA TYR A 2 14.10 13.20 -18.95
C TYR A 2 13.86 12.29 -20.15
N SER A 3 14.07 12.79 -21.37
CA SER A 3 13.69 12.10 -22.61
C SER A 3 14.89 11.51 -23.35
N ILE A 4 14.75 10.29 -23.84
CA ILE A 4 15.73 9.61 -24.70
C ILE A 4 15.46 10.06 -26.15
N LEU A 5 16.31 10.92 -26.71
CA LEU A 5 16.13 11.42 -28.09
C LEU A 5 16.61 10.41 -29.13
N ARG A 6 17.71 9.70 -28.84
CA ARG A 6 18.30 8.69 -29.72
C ARG A 6 18.78 7.50 -28.92
N ARG A 7 18.59 6.32 -29.50
CA ARG A 7 19.19 5.06 -29.06
C ARG A 7 19.89 4.40 -30.25
N GLU A 8 21.09 3.87 -30.02
CA GLU A 8 21.85 3.12 -31.03
C GLU A 8 22.47 1.89 -30.36
N ALA A 9 22.31 0.70 -30.94
CA ALA A 9 22.93 -0.52 -30.42
C ALA A 9 24.21 -0.82 -31.20
N PHE A 10 25.32 -1.00 -30.50
CA PHE A 10 26.61 -1.41 -31.08
C PHE A 10 26.79 -2.94 -31.02
N SER A 11 26.16 -3.61 -30.05
CA SER A 11 26.11 -5.07 -29.95
C SER A 11 24.96 -5.51 -29.03
N ASP A 12 24.75 -6.82 -28.87
CA ASP A 12 23.74 -7.43 -27.99
C ASP A 12 23.85 -7.04 -26.51
N VAL A 13 24.94 -6.37 -26.10
CA VAL A 13 25.13 -5.88 -24.74
C VAL A 13 25.60 -4.44 -24.65
N THR A 14 25.87 -3.74 -25.76
CA THR A 14 26.42 -2.36 -25.72
C THR A 14 25.58 -1.42 -26.57
N PHE A 15 25.14 -0.31 -25.99
CA PHE A 15 24.29 0.66 -26.65
C PHE A 15 24.58 2.10 -26.18
N LEU A 16 24.14 3.06 -26.97
CA LEU A 16 24.20 4.50 -26.69
C LEU A 16 22.80 5.03 -26.43
N TRP A 17 22.69 5.95 -25.46
CA TRP A 17 21.56 6.86 -25.29
C TRP A 17 22.04 8.31 -25.47
N GLU A 18 21.27 9.08 -26.22
CA GLU A 18 21.34 10.54 -26.24
C GLU A 18 20.12 11.08 -25.49
N VAL A 19 20.36 11.75 -24.35
CA VAL A 19 19.33 12.23 -23.42
C VAL A 19 19.24 13.75 -23.52
N HIS A 20 18.02 14.29 -23.59
CA HIS A 20 17.78 15.73 -23.48
C HIS A 20 17.92 16.19 -22.03
N ALA A 21 18.96 16.96 -21.73
CA ALA A 21 19.30 17.45 -20.40
C ALA A 21 20.11 18.76 -20.53
N PRO A 22 19.48 19.89 -20.90
CA PRO A 22 20.17 21.11 -21.33
C PRO A 22 21.07 21.71 -20.25
N ASP A 23 20.62 21.77 -18.99
CA ASP A 23 21.40 22.32 -17.87
C ASP A 23 22.68 21.49 -17.60
N VAL A 24 22.56 20.17 -17.78
CA VAL A 24 23.67 19.22 -17.65
C VAL A 24 24.66 19.39 -18.80
N ALA A 25 24.15 19.49 -20.04
CA ALA A 25 24.96 19.68 -21.24
C ALA A 25 25.73 21.00 -21.25
N ALA A 26 25.11 22.10 -20.80
CA ALA A 26 25.75 23.40 -20.65
C ALA A 26 26.99 23.33 -19.73
N SER A 27 26.85 22.62 -18.61
CA SER A 27 27.89 22.49 -17.58
C SER A 27 28.88 21.34 -17.83
N ALA A 28 28.60 20.45 -18.79
CA ALA A 28 29.40 19.25 -19.04
C ALA A 28 30.82 19.58 -19.53
N GLN A 29 31.76 18.76 -19.06
CA GLN A 29 33.20 18.81 -19.37
C GLN A 29 33.76 17.38 -19.41
N PRO A 30 34.90 17.13 -20.09
CA PRO A 30 35.58 15.84 -20.07
C PRO A 30 35.90 15.38 -18.64
N GLY A 31 35.70 14.10 -18.32
CA GLY A 31 35.88 13.54 -16.97
C GLY A 31 34.62 13.54 -16.10
N HIS A 32 33.60 14.33 -16.43
CA HIS A 32 32.33 14.32 -15.69
C HIS A 32 31.49 13.04 -15.92
N PHE A 33 30.67 12.72 -14.92
CA PHE A 33 29.65 11.67 -14.99
C PHE A 33 28.27 12.20 -14.58
N VAL A 34 27.24 11.38 -14.73
CA VAL A 34 25.87 11.65 -14.30
C VAL A 34 25.34 10.49 -13.46
N MET A 35 24.36 10.75 -12.60
CA MET A 35 23.60 9.72 -11.88
C MET A 35 22.19 9.64 -12.46
N LEU A 36 21.74 8.44 -12.81
CA LEU A 36 20.41 8.18 -13.40
C LEU A 36 19.57 7.26 -12.50
N ARG A 37 18.25 7.49 -12.43
CA ARG A 37 17.25 6.55 -11.90
C ARG A 37 16.10 6.40 -12.89
N LEU A 38 15.71 5.17 -13.21
CA LEU A 38 14.71 4.87 -14.24
C LEU A 38 13.28 5.19 -13.81
N HIS A 39 12.88 4.64 -12.66
CA HIS A 39 11.51 4.68 -12.15
C HIS A 39 11.51 4.54 -10.62
N GLU A 40 10.37 4.76 -9.96
CA GLU A 40 10.22 4.57 -8.52
C GLU A 40 10.62 3.15 -8.08
N GLY A 41 11.56 3.03 -7.14
CA GLY A 41 12.11 1.74 -6.70
C GLY A 41 13.27 1.17 -7.53
N SER A 42 13.67 1.80 -8.64
CA SER A 42 14.94 1.45 -9.32
C SER A 42 16.14 2.06 -8.58
N GLU A 43 17.33 1.47 -8.75
CA GLU A 43 18.58 2.02 -8.19
C GLU A 43 19.03 3.30 -8.92
N ARG A 44 19.86 4.09 -8.22
CA ARG A 44 20.62 5.21 -8.80
C ARG A 44 21.97 4.70 -9.29
N ILE A 45 22.23 4.79 -10.60
CA ILE A 45 23.48 4.30 -11.20
C ILE A 45 24.36 5.44 -11.72
N PRO A 46 25.69 5.39 -11.54
CA PRO A 46 26.63 6.30 -12.20
C PRO A 46 26.83 5.88 -13.66
N LEU A 47 26.78 6.84 -14.58
CA LEU A 47 27.10 6.67 -16.00
C LEU A 47 27.98 7.82 -16.47
N THR A 48 29.09 7.52 -17.15
CA THR A 48 30.02 8.57 -17.60
C THR A 48 29.47 9.34 -18.80
N VAL A 49 29.75 10.65 -18.85
CA VAL A 49 29.44 11.47 -20.02
C VAL A 49 30.40 11.10 -21.15
N ALA A 50 29.88 10.43 -22.19
CA ALA A 50 30.66 9.97 -23.33
C ALA A 50 30.74 11.02 -24.45
N ASP A 51 29.75 11.92 -24.53
CA ASP A 51 29.78 13.14 -25.34
C ASP A 51 28.71 14.12 -24.82
N PHE A 52 28.76 15.37 -25.27
CA PHE A 52 27.73 16.37 -24.96
C PHE A 52 27.63 17.41 -26.08
N ASP A 53 26.42 17.91 -26.30
CA ASP A 53 26.11 18.95 -27.29
C ASP A 53 25.37 20.09 -26.58
N ARG A 54 26.02 21.26 -26.49
CA ARG A 54 25.49 22.43 -25.78
C ARG A 54 24.39 23.15 -26.56
N GLU A 55 24.37 23.06 -27.88
CA GLU A 55 23.35 23.70 -28.71
C GLU A 55 22.06 22.87 -28.74
N LYS A 56 22.19 21.53 -28.79
CA LYS A 56 21.04 20.61 -28.68
C LYS A 56 20.59 20.34 -27.25
N GLY A 57 21.40 20.72 -26.26
CA GLY A 57 21.15 20.41 -24.86
C GLY A 57 21.19 18.91 -24.53
N THR A 58 22.05 18.13 -25.21
CA THR A 58 22.08 16.66 -25.06
C THR A 58 23.33 16.14 -24.36
N ILE A 59 23.12 15.09 -23.55
CA ILE A 59 24.18 14.27 -22.98
C ILE A 59 24.15 12.91 -23.66
N THR A 60 25.30 12.47 -24.16
CA THR A 60 25.50 11.12 -24.70
C THR A 60 26.12 10.22 -23.64
N MET A 61 25.52 9.05 -23.43
CA MET A 61 26.06 7.98 -22.61
C MET A 61 26.23 6.72 -23.46
N VAL A 62 27.30 5.96 -23.24
CA VAL A 62 27.46 4.61 -23.78
C VAL A 62 27.43 3.63 -22.61
N ILE A 63 26.57 2.63 -22.70
CA ILE A 63 26.18 1.75 -21.60
C ILE A 63 26.44 0.29 -22.03
N GLN A 64 26.88 -0.54 -21.09
CA GLN A 64 26.94 -1.98 -21.26
C GLN A 64 25.95 -2.68 -20.33
N ALA A 65 25.06 -3.50 -20.90
CA ALA A 65 23.97 -4.22 -20.23
C ALA A 65 24.49 -5.42 -19.40
N LEU A 66 25.14 -5.13 -18.27
CA LEU A 66 25.70 -6.15 -17.37
C LEU A 66 24.74 -6.51 -16.24
N GLY A 67 24.31 -5.53 -15.44
CA GLY A 67 23.40 -5.68 -14.31
C GLY A 67 21.94 -5.38 -14.65
N LYS A 68 21.01 -5.75 -13.76
CA LYS A 68 19.55 -5.61 -13.92
C LYS A 68 19.17 -4.29 -14.60
N THR A 69 19.49 -3.16 -13.99
CA THR A 69 19.08 -1.82 -14.45
C THR A 69 19.59 -1.53 -15.86
N THR A 70 20.85 -1.86 -16.16
CA THR A 70 21.42 -1.67 -17.50
C THR A 70 20.84 -2.62 -18.57
N ARG A 71 20.32 -3.79 -18.17
CA ARG A 71 19.56 -4.70 -19.05
C ARG A 71 18.15 -4.17 -19.28
N GLU A 72 17.51 -3.65 -18.23
CA GLU A 72 16.21 -2.99 -18.28
C GLU A 72 16.22 -1.79 -19.22
N MET A 73 17.25 -0.94 -19.15
CA MET A 73 17.52 0.13 -20.13
C MET A 73 17.61 -0.38 -21.57
N MET A 74 18.23 -1.55 -21.78
CA MET A 74 18.41 -2.11 -23.12
C MET A 74 17.13 -2.76 -23.68
N THR A 75 16.35 -3.42 -22.84
CA THR A 75 15.16 -4.17 -23.27
C THR A 75 13.93 -3.27 -23.34
N ASN A 76 13.68 -2.47 -22.29
CA ASN A 76 12.37 -1.87 -22.05
C ASN A 76 12.25 -0.42 -22.57
N TYR A 77 13.37 0.25 -22.83
CA TYR A 77 13.41 1.67 -23.19
C TYR A 77 13.89 1.92 -24.62
N LYS A 78 13.24 2.87 -25.30
CA LYS A 78 13.42 3.20 -26.72
C LYS A 78 13.57 4.73 -26.90
N ALA A 79 13.92 5.16 -28.10
CA ALA A 79 13.89 6.59 -28.43
C ALA A 79 12.43 7.10 -28.38
N GLY A 80 12.22 8.25 -27.75
CA GLY A 80 10.91 8.81 -27.41
C GLY A 80 10.46 8.53 -25.97
N ASP A 81 11.02 7.51 -25.29
CA ASP A 81 10.64 7.20 -23.92
C ASP A 81 11.32 8.13 -22.89
N THR A 82 10.73 8.17 -21.69
CA THR A 82 11.18 9.04 -20.60
C THR A 82 11.45 8.26 -19.32
N PHE A 83 12.36 8.77 -18.48
CA PHE A 83 12.68 8.21 -17.17
C PHE A 83 12.71 9.29 -16.08
N ASP A 84 12.62 8.89 -14.80
CA ASP A 84 12.39 9.80 -13.66
C ASP A 84 13.49 10.86 -13.49
N ASP A 85 14.71 10.44 -13.09
CA ASP A 85 15.76 11.30 -12.55
C ASP A 85 17.07 11.23 -13.36
N PHE A 86 17.67 12.41 -13.55
CA PHE A 86 18.99 12.57 -14.15
C PHE A 86 19.72 13.71 -13.43
N VAL A 87 20.87 13.43 -12.82
CA VAL A 87 21.60 14.39 -11.98
C VAL A 87 23.04 14.52 -12.47
N GLY A 88 23.46 15.75 -12.75
CA GLY A 88 24.85 16.11 -12.96
C GLY A 88 25.03 17.42 -13.73
N PRO A 89 26.23 17.66 -14.30
CA PRO A 89 27.41 16.79 -14.21
C PRO A 89 27.93 16.68 -12.77
N LEU A 90 28.59 15.57 -12.46
CA LEU A 90 29.20 15.27 -11.16
C LEU A 90 30.67 14.87 -11.32
N GLY A 91 31.39 14.90 -10.20
CA GLY A 91 32.84 14.78 -10.15
C GLY A 91 33.55 16.12 -10.45
N LEU A 92 34.83 16.03 -10.75
CA LEU A 92 35.65 17.13 -11.26
C LEU A 92 35.97 16.89 -12.74
N PRO A 93 36.19 17.95 -13.53
CA PRO A 93 36.67 17.79 -14.90
C PRO A 93 38.10 17.27 -14.90
N GLN A 94 38.48 16.56 -15.96
CA GLN A 94 39.88 16.19 -16.18
C GLN A 94 40.73 17.45 -16.33
N HIS A 95 41.95 17.44 -15.78
CA HIS A 95 42.90 18.52 -15.94
C HIS A 95 43.53 18.50 -17.34
N ILE A 96 43.08 19.40 -18.22
CA ILE A 96 43.55 19.50 -19.61
C ILE A 96 44.54 20.67 -19.74
N ASP A 97 45.81 20.33 -20.00
CA ASP A 97 46.89 21.25 -20.33
C ASP A 97 47.59 20.79 -21.62
N ASN A 98 48.36 21.67 -22.26
CA ASN A 98 49.29 21.27 -23.33
C ASN A 98 50.49 20.52 -22.72
N ALA A 99 50.32 19.21 -22.56
CA ALA A 99 51.28 18.31 -21.95
C ALA A 99 52.33 17.75 -22.93
N GLY A 100 52.39 18.21 -24.19
CA GLY A 100 53.29 17.65 -25.20
C GLY A 100 52.70 16.40 -25.87
N HIS A 101 53.23 15.22 -25.57
CA HIS A 101 52.74 13.94 -26.11
C HIS A 101 51.88 13.18 -25.10
N VAL A 102 50.60 12.99 -25.43
CA VAL A 102 49.61 12.30 -24.59
C VAL A 102 49.17 10.99 -25.24
N VAL A 103 49.30 9.88 -24.50
CA VAL A 103 48.74 8.57 -24.89
C VAL A 103 47.43 8.32 -24.18
N LEU A 104 46.37 8.03 -24.92
CA LEU A 104 45.03 7.80 -24.39
C LEU A 104 44.55 6.37 -24.69
N VAL A 105 44.42 5.57 -23.63
CA VAL A 105 44.14 4.13 -23.67
C VAL A 105 42.69 3.84 -23.25
N GLY A 106 41.87 3.35 -24.17
CA GLY A 106 40.47 3.00 -23.94
C GLY A 106 40.22 1.49 -24.03
N GLY A 107 39.78 0.87 -22.93
CA GLY A 107 39.46 -0.56 -22.88
C GLY A 107 37.97 -0.86 -22.95
N GLY A 108 37.51 -1.44 -24.06
CA GLY A 108 36.12 -1.81 -24.29
C GLY A 108 35.19 -0.60 -24.16
N LEU A 109 34.28 -0.63 -23.18
CA LEU A 109 33.42 0.53 -22.88
C LEU A 109 34.23 1.78 -22.52
N GLY A 110 35.45 1.62 -22.00
CA GLY A 110 36.37 2.72 -21.66
C GLY A 110 36.77 3.63 -22.82
N VAL A 111 36.57 3.21 -24.08
CA VAL A 111 36.74 4.09 -25.25
C VAL A 111 35.78 5.28 -25.22
N ALA A 112 34.56 5.09 -24.70
CA ALA A 112 33.54 6.14 -24.63
C ALA A 112 33.90 7.31 -23.68
N PRO A 113 34.34 7.10 -22.42
CA PRO A 113 34.78 8.19 -21.54
C PRO A 113 36.17 8.74 -21.88
N VAL A 114 37.04 8.01 -22.60
CA VAL A 114 38.31 8.55 -23.10
C VAL A 114 38.09 9.56 -24.22
N TYR A 115 37.13 9.31 -25.11
CA TYR A 115 36.86 10.16 -26.27
C TYR A 115 36.73 11.68 -25.97
N PRO A 116 35.95 12.15 -24.97
CA PRO A 116 35.89 13.57 -24.66
C PRO A 116 37.21 14.13 -24.12
N GLN A 117 38.03 13.32 -23.42
CA GLN A 117 39.36 13.73 -22.96
C GLN A 117 40.35 13.83 -24.14
N LEU A 118 40.34 12.85 -25.05
CA LEU A 118 41.13 12.87 -26.29
C LEU A 118 40.86 14.14 -27.11
N ARG A 119 39.57 14.44 -27.33
CA ARG A 119 39.16 15.67 -28.03
C ARG A 119 39.74 16.91 -27.37
N ALA A 120 39.62 17.03 -26.05
CA ALA A 120 40.09 18.21 -25.32
C ALA A 120 41.62 18.35 -25.32
N PHE A 121 42.39 17.27 -25.13
CA PHE A 121 43.86 17.34 -25.26
C PHE A 121 44.30 17.69 -26.68
N LYS A 122 43.60 17.19 -27.71
CA LYS A 122 43.88 17.54 -29.10
C LYS A 122 43.58 19.01 -29.40
N GLU A 123 42.45 19.52 -28.89
CA GLU A 123 42.05 20.93 -29.00
C GLU A 123 42.96 21.88 -28.19
N ALA A 124 43.57 21.39 -27.09
CA ALA A 124 44.61 22.09 -26.32
C ALA A 124 46.01 22.08 -26.99
N GLY A 125 46.16 21.43 -28.14
CA GLY A 125 47.39 21.44 -28.94
C GLY A 125 48.38 20.31 -28.65
N CYS A 126 48.01 19.29 -27.87
CA CYS A 126 48.87 18.12 -27.66
C CYS A 126 49.01 17.28 -28.94
N ARG A 127 50.15 16.57 -29.07
CA ARG A 127 50.23 15.38 -29.92
C ARG A 127 49.58 14.22 -29.19
N THR A 128 48.78 13.44 -29.90
CA THR A 128 47.85 12.46 -29.32
C THR A 128 48.00 11.09 -29.96
N THR A 129 48.24 10.08 -29.14
CA THR A 129 48.27 8.68 -29.57
C THR A 129 47.14 7.91 -28.89
N GLY A 130 46.17 7.46 -29.67
CA GLY A 130 45.06 6.64 -29.20
C GLY A 130 45.41 5.16 -29.19
N ILE A 131 45.08 4.45 -28.12
CA ILE A 131 45.17 2.99 -28.05
C ILE A 131 43.81 2.44 -27.60
N ILE A 132 43.06 1.81 -28.50
CA ILE A 132 41.73 1.27 -28.19
C ILE A 132 41.73 -0.26 -28.24
N GLY A 133 41.22 -0.91 -27.19
CA GLY A 133 41.27 -2.37 -27.01
C GLY A 133 39.90 -3.00 -26.88
N PHE A 134 39.67 -4.09 -27.60
CA PHE A 134 38.43 -4.87 -27.55
C PHE A 134 38.73 -6.37 -27.47
N ARG A 135 37.76 -7.20 -27.06
CA ARG A 135 37.96 -8.66 -27.04
C ARG A 135 38.04 -9.25 -28.46
N ASN A 136 37.24 -8.70 -29.38
CA ASN A 136 37.15 -9.10 -30.77
C ASN A 136 36.63 -7.93 -31.63
N LYS A 137 36.64 -8.12 -32.96
CA LYS A 137 36.20 -7.15 -33.97
C LYS A 137 34.76 -6.66 -33.78
N ASP A 138 33.84 -7.56 -33.43
CA ASP A 138 32.40 -7.26 -33.37
C ASP A 138 32.02 -6.32 -32.21
N LEU A 139 32.94 -6.11 -31.26
CA LEU A 139 32.78 -5.16 -30.16
C LEU A 139 33.43 -3.79 -30.43
N VAL A 140 34.14 -3.62 -31.56
CA VAL A 140 34.82 -2.37 -31.91
C VAL A 140 33.78 -1.31 -32.27
N PHE A 141 33.69 -0.26 -31.46
CA PHE A 141 32.83 0.90 -31.72
C PHE A 141 33.64 2.20 -31.70
N TRP A 142 33.10 3.23 -32.36
CA TRP A 142 33.64 4.59 -32.40
C TRP A 142 35.07 4.78 -32.96
N GLU A 143 35.73 3.76 -33.50
CA GLU A 143 37.08 3.85 -34.10
C GLU A 143 37.28 5.11 -34.99
N LYS A 144 36.41 5.32 -35.98
CA LYS A 144 36.46 6.50 -36.88
C LYS A 144 36.23 7.83 -36.15
N LYS A 145 35.39 7.83 -35.11
CA LYS A 145 35.08 9.02 -34.29
C LYS A 145 36.27 9.38 -33.40
N PHE A 146 36.92 8.37 -32.84
CA PHE A 146 38.12 8.47 -32.02
C PHE A 146 39.33 8.92 -32.85
N GLY A 147 39.60 8.25 -33.97
CA GLY A 147 40.71 8.54 -34.86
C GLY A 147 40.73 9.95 -35.46
N LYS A 148 39.58 10.65 -35.54
CA LYS A 148 39.51 12.07 -35.94
C LYS A 148 40.37 12.99 -35.06
N TYR A 149 40.59 12.61 -33.80
CA TYR A 149 41.32 13.41 -32.80
C TYR A 149 42.64 12.77 -32.37
N CYS A 150 43.09 11.70 -33.05
CA CYS A 150 44.41 11.10 -32.86
C CYS A 150 45.36 11.55 -33.97
N ASP A 151 46.63 11.71 -33.65
CA ASP A 151 47.72 11.73 -34.64
C ASP A 151 48.11 10.31 -35.04
N ASP A 152 48.17 9.42 -34.05
CA ASP A 152 48.44 7.98 -34.20
C ASP A 152 47.31 7.18 -33.53
N LEU A 153 46.67 6.23 -34.22
CA LEU A 153 45.65 5.34 -33.64
C LEU A 153 46.08 3.87 -33.74
N ILE A 154 46.15 3.20 -32.59
CA ILE A 154 46.41 1.77 -32.47
C ILE A 154 45.11 1.08 -32.00
N VAL A 155 44.58 0.20 -32.84
CA VAL A 155 43.45 -0.68 -32.47
C VAL A 155 44.01 -2.04 -32.09
N CYS A 156 43.60 -2.58 -30.95
CA CYS A 156 43.99 -3.89 -30.44
C CYS A 156 42.78 -4.82 -30.27
N THR A 157 42.89 -6.09 -30.64
CA THR A 157 41.96 -7.13 -30.16
C THR A 157 42.67 -8.29 -29.47
N ASP A 158 42.09 -8.73 -28.34
CA ASP A 158 42.62 -9.83 -27.53
C ASP A 158 42.76 -11.14 -28.34
N ASP A 159 41.83 -11.38 -29.27
CA ASP A 159 41.78 -12.55 -30.16
C ASP A 159 42.52 -12.39 -31.50
N GLY A 160 43.06 -11.19 -31.81
CA GLY A 160 43.70 -10.89 -33.09
C GLY A 160 42.77 -10.76 -34.30
N SER A 161 41.45 -10.77 -34.13
CA SER A 161 40.47 -10.61 -35.23
C SER A 161 40.48 -9.24 -35.91
N TYR A 162 41.02 -8.19 -35.28
CA TYR A 162 41.15 -6.86 -35.90
C TYR A 162 42.30 -6.02 -35.33
N GLY A 163 42.90 -5.19 -36.18
CA GLY A 163 44.03 -4.33 -35.79
C GLY A 163 45.25 -5.16 -35.37
N LYS A 164 45.84 -4.81 -34.23
CA LYS A 164 47.00 -5.48 -33.64
C LYS A 164 46.56 -6.58 -32.66
N PRO A 165 47.07 -7.82 -32.78
CA PRO A 165 46.74 -8.87 -31.82
C PRO A 165 47.34 -8.59 -30.44
N GLY A 166 46.57 -8.87 -29.39
CA GLY A 166 47.00 -8.80 -27.99
C GLY A 166 46.48 -7.57 -27.23
N PHE A 167 46.95 -7.41 -25.99
CA PHE A 167 46.43 -6.42 -25.06
C PHE A 167 46.97 -5.00 -25.33
N VAL A 168 46.16 -3.99 -24.99
CA VAL A 168 46.53 -2.55 -25.05
C VAL A 168 47.82 -2.21 -24.31
N THR A 169 48.18 -2.97 -23.28
CA THR A 169 49.44 -2.79 -22.53
C THR A 169 50.68 -3.11 -23.36
N GLN A 170 50.59 -4.04 -24.31
CA GLN A 170 51.70 -4.33 -25.22
C GLN A 170 51.91 -3.18 -26.21
N ALA A 171 50.82 -2.60 -26.74
CA ALA A 171 50.89 -1.39 -27.56
C ALA A 171 51.42 -0.19 -26.75
N LEU A 172 50.91 0.03 -25.53
CA LEU A 172 51.36 1.10 -24.64
C LEU A 172 52.85 0.98 -24.32
N LYS A 173 53.34 -0.24 -24.05
CA LYS A 173 54.76 -0.50 -23.83
C LYS A 173 55.60 -0.11 -25.04
N GLU A 174 55.21 -0.52 -26.24
CA GLU A 174 55.95 -0.17 -27.46
C GLU A 174 55.98 1.34 -27.74
N VAL A 175 54.90 2.06 -27.41
CA VAL A 175 54.92 3.54 -27.48
C VAL A 175 55.91 4.08 -26.46
N CYS A 176 55.87 3.64 -25.20
CA CYS A 176 56.82 4.06 -24.16
C CYS A 176 58.30 3.75 -24.51
N GLU A 177 58.56 2.70 -25.29
CA GLU A 177 59.92 2.32 -25.74
C GLU A 177 60.41 3.11 -26.97
N LYS A 178 59.50 3.53 -27.87
CA LYS A 178 59.86 4.17 -29.16
C LYS A 178 59.69 5.69 -29.16
N ASP A 179 58.66 6.17 -28.48
CA ASP A 179 58.16 7.55 -28.53
C ASP A 179 57.51 7.84 -27.17
N LYS A 180 58.37 8.01 -26.16
CA LYS A 180 57.96 8.06 -24.75
C LYS A 180 57.01 9.25 -24.53
N PRO A 181 55.77 9.02 -24.09
CA PRO A 181 54.83 10.10 -23.82
C PRO A 181 55.13 10.82 -22.51
N ASP A 182 54.71 12.08 -22.45
CA ASP A 182 54.75 12.92 -21.25
C ASP A 182 53.63 12.54 -20.26
N LEU A 183 52.47 12.14 -20.80
CA LEU A 183 51.28 11.76 -20.05
C LEU A 183 50.60 10.54 -20.67
N ALA A 184 50.23 9.58 -19.83
CA ALA A 184 49.33 8.49 -20.19
C ALA A 184 47.98 8.64 -19.46
N ILE A 185 46.88 8.33 -20.15
CA ILE A 185 45.54 8.26 -19.58
C ILE A 185 44.96 6.90 -19.94
N ALA A 186 44.54 6.12 -18.93
CA ALA A 186 43.99 4.78 -19.16
C ALA A 186 42.62 4.63 -18.50
N ILE A 187 41.60 4.33 -19.29
CA ILE A 187 40.23 4.11 -18.80
C ILE A 187 39.68 2.79 -19.34
N GLY A 188 39.14 1.97 -18.45
CA GLY A 188 38.58 0.66 -18.77
C GLY A 188 38.34 -0.17 -17.51
N PRO A 189 38.33 -1.51 -17.61
CA PRO A 189 38.24 -2.38 -16.43
C PRO A 189 39.40 -2.13 -15.45
N LEU A 190 39.14 -2.18 -14.12
CA LEU A 190 40.19 -1.98 -13.10
C LEU A 190 41.48 -2.81 -13.34
N PRO A 191 41.43 -4.10 -13.75
CA PRO A 191 42.64 -4.87 -14.03
C PRO A 191 43.45 -4.31 -15.21
N MET A 192 42.78 -3.76 -16.24
CA MET A 192 43.45 -3.14 -17.38
C MET A 192 44.12 -1.82 -16.99
N MET A 193 43.43 -0.98 -16.23
CA MET A 193 44.01 0.30 -15.77
C MET A 193 45.23 0.07 -14.87
N ASN A 194 45.14 -0.87 -13.92
CA ASN A 194 46.29 -1.30 -13.11
C ASN A 194 47.45 -1.83 -13.98
N ALA A 195 47.15 -2.66 -14.99
CA ALA A 195 48.18 -3.17 -15.89
C ALA A 195 48.82 -2.07 -16.76
N CYS A 196 48.08 -1.02 -17.14
CA CYS A 196 48.64 0.15 -17.83
C CYS A 196 49.58 0.94 -16.92
N VAL A 197 49.18 1.19 -15.66
CA VAL A 197 50.01 1.84 -14.63
C VAL A 197 51.32 1.07 -14.40
N GLU A 198 51.27 -0.25 -14.25
CA GLU A 198 52.50 -1.05 -14.10
C GLU A 198 53.32 -1.17 -15.39
N THR A 199 52.72 -0.95 -16.56
CA THR A 199 53.44 -0.88 -17.84
C THR A 199 54.24 0.41 -17.97
N THR A 200 53.69 1.55 -17.52
CA THR A 200 54.32 2.88 -17.60
C THR A 200 55.29 3.17 -16.47
N ARG A 201 55.14 2.51 -15.32
CA ARG A 201 55.98 2.70 -14.11
C ARG A 201 57.50 2.62 -14.39
N PRO A 202 58.04 1.64 -15.15
CA PRO A 202 59.47 1.56 -15.43
C PRO A 202 60.01 2.72 -16.29
N PHE A 203 59.14 3.37 -17.08
CA PHE A 203 59.50 4.49 -17.96
C PHE A 203 59.38 5.84 -17.27
N GLY A 204 58.80 5.89 -16.06
CA GLY A 204 58.54 7.14 -15.33
C GLY A 204 57.52 8.04 -16.04
N VAL A 205 56.51 7.45 -16.71
CA VAL A 205 55.42 8.19 -17.36
C VAL A 205 54.26 8.37 -16.37
N LYS A 206 53.84 9.62 -16.13
CA LYS A 206 52.67 9.92 -15.29
C LYS A 206 51.43 9.28 -15.92
N THR A 207 50.67 8.51 -15.15
CA THR A 207 49.54 7.74 -15.67
C THR A 207 48.27 8.03 -14.90
N MET A 208 47.32 8.73 -15.52
CA MET A 208 46.00 9.01 -14.96
C MET A 208 45.04 7.86 -15.26
N VAL A 209 44.16 7.54 -14.31
CA VAL A 209 43.15 6.47 -14.45
C VAL A 209 41.79 6.95 -13.96
N SER A 210 40.72 6.61 -14.68
CA SER A 210 39.35 6.99 -14.33
C SER A 210 38.65 5.87 -13.57
N LEU A 211 38.47 6.04 -12.27
CA LEU A 211 38.05 4.98 -11.35
C LEU A 211 36.53 4.80 -11.31
N ASN A 212 36.05 3.69 -11.86
CA ASN A 212 34.66 3.24 -11.71
C ASN A 212 34.40 2.64 -10.30
N ALA A 213 34.41 3.49 -9.27
CA ALA A 213 34.07 3.10 -7.89
C ALA A 213 32.55 2.90 -7.72
N ILE A 214 32.11 2.12 -6.72
CA ILE A 214 30.67 1.98 -6.42
C ILE A 214 30.13 3.31 -5.86
N MET A 215 29.25 3.98 -6.60
CA MET A 215 28.60 5.24 -6.22
C MET A 215 27.10 5.04 -5.98
N VAL A 216 26.49 5.87 -5.12
CA VAL A 216 25.05 5.80 -4.79
C VAL A 216 24.41 7.19 -4.82
N ASP A 217 25.02 8.18 -4.16
CA ASP A 217 24.53 9.56 -4.13
C ASP A 217 25.18 10.43 -5.23
N GLY A 218 26.47 10.19 -5.53
CA GLY A 218 27.26 10.93 -6.51
C GLY A 218 27.83 12.26 -6.00
N THR A 219 27.62 12.61 -4.73
CA THR A 219 27.97 13.90 -4.10
C THR A 219 28.84 13.76 -2.84
N GLY A 220 29.35 12.55 -2.57
CA GLY A 220 30.23 12.22 -1.43
C GLY A 220 29.50 11.83 -0.14
N MET A 221 28.22 12.14 0.01
CA MET A 221 27.47 11.99 1.27
C MET A 221 27.45 10.55 1.81
N CYS A 222 27.40 9.53 0.95
CA CYS A 222 27.35 8.13 1.41
C CYS A 222 28.74 7.50 1.65
N GLY A 223 29.83 8.15 1.20
CA GLY A 223 31.18 7.61 1.27
C GLY A 223 31.40 6.24 0.58
N SER A 224 30.49 5.80 -0.30
CA SER A 224 30.62 4.53 -1.03
C SER A 224 31.74 4.59 -2.07
N CYS A 225 31.84 5.72 -2.77
CA CYS A 225 32.81 5.97 -3.85
C CYS A 225 34.27 6.13 -3.36
N ARG A 226 34.53 5.86 -2.06
CA ARG A 226 35.85 6.05 -1.45
C ARG A 226 36.89 5.04 -1.95
N VAL A 227 38.12 5.51 -2.06
CA VAL A 227 39.32 4.80 -2.50
C VAL A 227 40.55 5.40 -1.79
N THR A 228 41.53 4.55 -1.45
CA THR A 228 42.82 5.03 -0.94
C THR A 228 43.73 5.46 -2.09
N VAL A 229 44.20 6.71 -2.06
CA VAL A 229 45.12 7.31 -3.04
C VAL A 229 46.22 8.04 -2.28
N GLY A 230 47.48 7.66 -2.48
CA GLY A 230 48.62 8.35 -1.85
C GLY A 230 48.70 8.21 -0.32
N LYS A 231 48.00 7.20 0.25
CA LYS A 231 47.70 6.97 1.68
C LYS A 231 46.52 7.79 2.26
N ASP A 232 45.96 8.72 1.50
CA ASP A 232 44.75 9.44 1.89
C ASP A 232 43.49 8.74 1.39
N VAL A 233 42.38 8.92 2.11
CA VAL A 233 41.05 8.50 1.61
C VAL A 233 40.50 9.61 0.72
N LYS A 234 40.23 9.27 -0.54
CA LYS A 234 39.58 10.13 -1.54
C LYS A 234 38.22 9.58 -1.93
N PHE A 235 37.35 10.45 -2.44
CA PHE A 235 35.99 10.14 -2.89
C PHE A 235 35.90 10.38 -4.40
N ALA A 236 35.89 9.31 -5.20
CA ALA A 236 35.86 9.40 -6.67
C ALA A 236 34.64 10.16 -7.26
N CYS A 237 33.64 10.44 -6.43
CA CYS A 237 32.46 11.22 -6.77
C CYS A 237 32.55 12.72 -6.43
N VAL A 238 33.55 13.16 -5.64
CA VAL A 238 33.76 14.57 -5.25
C VAL A 238 35.16 15.06 -5.62
N ASP A 239 36.20 14.27 -5.37
CA ASP A 239 37.58 14.53 -5.81
C ASP A 239 37.76 14.28 -7.33
N GLY A 240 36.69 13.93 -8.04
CA GLY A 240 36.70 13.48 -9.44
C GLY A 240 37.04 12.00 -9.60
N PRO A 241 36.69 11.37 -10.73
CA PRO A 241 37.00 9.96 -10.97
C PRO A 241 38.48 9.74 -11.38
N ASP A 242 39.17 10.79 -11.82
CA ASP A 242 40.48 10.69 -12.47
C ASP A 242 41.63 10.93 -11.47
N PHE A 243 42.40 9.88 -11.18
CA PHE A 243 43.51 9.91 -10.21
C PHE A 243 44.85 9.50 -10.83
N ASP A 244 45.96 9.87 -10.19
CA ASP A 244 47.28 9.30 -10.50
C ASP A 244 47.28 7.82 -10.12
N GLY A 245 47.24 6.96 -11.14
CA GLY A 245 47.14 5.51 -10.98
C GLY A 245 48.32 4.90 -10.23
N HIS A 246 49.49 5.54 -10.24
CA HIS A 246 50.65 5.07 -9.47
C HIS A 246 50.44 5.11 -7.96
N GLN A 247 49.44 5.88 -7.49
CA GLN A 247 49.12 6.11 -6.08
C GLN A 247 47.85 5.39 -5.59
N VAL A 248 47.08 4.77 -6.50
CA VAL A 248 45.78 4.12 -6.21
C VAL A 248 45.98 2.72 -5.61
N ASP A 249 45.31 2.41 -4.49
CA ASP A 249 45.20 1.02 -4.04
C ASP A 249 44.16 0.24 -4.87
N PHE A 250 44.60 -0.30 -6.01
CA PHE A 250 43.79 -1.16 -6.86
C PHE A 250 43.32 -2.44 -6.16
N LYS A 251 44.06 -2.96 -5.18
CA LYS A 251 43.70 -4.20 -4.48
C LYS A 251 42.51 -3.97 -3.56
N GLU A 252 42.53 -2.87 -2.81
CA GLU A 252 41.39 -2.40 -2.02
C GLU A 252 40.19 -2.13 -2.93
N LEU A 253 40.36 -1.36 -4.01
CA LEU A 253 39.27 -0.97 -4.89
C LEU A 253 38.60 -2.16 -5.59
N ILE A 254 39.37 -3.14 -6.05
CA ILE A 254 38.86 -4.39 -6.64
C ILE A 254 38.11 -5.23 -5.58
N ALA A 255 38.58 -5.27 -4.34
CA ALA A 255 37.87 -5.95 -3.25
C ALA A 255 36.54 -5.24 -2.93
N ARG A 256 36.53 -3.90 -2.91
CA ARG A 256 35.32 -3.08 -2.70
C ARG A 256 34.28 -3.28 -3.80
N GLN A 257 34.68 -3.33 -5.07
CA GLN A 257 33.76 -3.63 -6.18
C GLN A 257 33.02 -4.96 -6.04
N ARG A 258 33.66 -5.99 -5.46
CA ARG A 258 33.08 -7.34 -5.38
C ARG A 258 32.03 -7.53 -4.28
N ARG A 259 31.81 -6.54 -3.41
CA ARG A 259 31.00 -6.69 -2.19
C ARG A 259 29.51 -7.02 -2.42
N PHE A 260 28.96 -6.68 -3.59
CA PHE A 260 27.55 -6.89 -3.93
C PHE A 260 27.31 -8.01 -4.95
N LYS A 261 28.34 -8.79 -5.29
CA LYS A 261 28.28 -9.78 -6.37
C LYS A 261 27.14 -10.80 -6.22
N SER A 262 26.80 -11.22 -5.00
CA SER A 262 25.69 -12.17 -4.78
C SER A 262 24.31 -11.52 -4.93
N GLN A 263 24.16 -10.27 -4.55
CA GLN A 263 22.95 -9.48 -4.77
C GLN A 263 22.75 -9.19 -6.27
N GLU A 264 23.82 -8.79 -6.97
CA GLU A 264 23.83 -8.55 -8.42
C GLU A 264 23.47 -9.83 -9.22
N THR A 265 24.06 -10.97 -8.87
CA THR A 265 23.68 -12.27 -9.47
C THR A 265 22.21 -12.57 -9.22
N ARG A 266 21.72 -12.50 -7.96
CA ARG A 266 20.31 -12.76 -7.65
C ARG A 266 19.36 -11.82 -8.39
N ALA A 267 19.69 -10.54 -8.53
CA ALA A 267 18.87 -9.56 -9.24
C ALA A 267 18.84 -9.81 -10.75
N ASN A 268 19.97 -10.25 -11.33
CA ASN A 268 20.04 -10.65 -12.75
C ASN A 268 19.25 -11.94 -13.02
N ASP A 269 19.36 -12.94 -12.17
CA ASP A 269 18.65 -14.22 -12.30
C ASP A 269 17.12 -14.01 -12.18
N ASP A 270 16.70 -13.20 -11.20
CA ASP A 270 15.31 -12.79 -10.98
C ASP A 270 14.74 -12.00 -12.18
N TYR A 271 15.49 -11.04 -12.71
CA TYR A 271 15.09 -10.30 -13.90
C TYR A 271 14.99 -11.19 -15.15
N ALA A 272 15.97 -12.07 -15.36
CA ALA A 272 15.96 -13.02 -16.48
C ALA A 272 14.79 -14.01 -16.39
N HIS A 273 14.44 -14.46 -15.18
CA HIS A 273 13.25 -15.27 -14.92
C HIS A 273 11.97 -14.52 -15.29
N VAL A 274 11.80 -13.28 -14.80
CA VAL A 274 10.64 -12.43 -15.13
C VAL A 274 10.52 -12.17 -16.63
N CYS A 275 11.58 -11.76 -17.33
CA CYS A 275 11.55 -11.54 -18.78
C CYS A 275 11.22 -12.81 -19.57
N ASN A 276 11.72 -13.97 -19.14
CA ASN A 276 11.36 -15.25 -19.75
C ASN A 276 9.88 -15.61 -19.50
N LEU A 277 9.34 -15.30 -18.32
CA LEU A 277 7.92 -15.49 -18.03
C LEU A 277 7.04 -14.53 -18.83
N GLU A 278 7.43 -13.27 -18.95
CA GLU A 278 6.76 -12.26 -19.78
C GLU A 278 6.68 -12.72 -21.24
N LYS A 279 7.83 -13.09 -21.83
CA LYS A 279 7.88 -13.68 -23.17
C LYS A 279 6.98 -14.90 -23.31
N GLN A 280 7.10 -15.89 -22.42
CA GLN A 280 6.30 -17.11 -22.52
C GLN A 280 4.80 -16.83 -22.37
N LEU A 281 4.40 -15.89 -21.53
CA LEU A 281 3.00 -15.69 -21.16
C LEU A 281 2.27 -14.63 -21.99
N PHE A 282 2.97 -13.62 -22.50
CA PHE A 282 2.40 -12.53 -23.29
C PHE A 282 2.78 -12.59 -24.77
N GLU A 283 4.04 -12.90 -25.13
CA GLU A 283 4.46 -13.01 -26.54
C GLU A 283 4.11 -14.37 -27.15
N GLU A 284 4.39 -15.47 -26.43
CA GLU A 284 4.14 -16.86 -26.89
C GLU A 284 2.74 -17.38 -26.49
N GLU A 285 1.98 -16.62 -25.68
CA GLU A 285 0.68 -16.99 -25.06
C GLU A 285 0.62 -18.39 -24.39
N LYS A 286 1.77 -18.93 -23.98
CA LYS A 286 1.99 -20.33 -23.64
C LYS A 286 1.20 -20.80 -22.43
N ARG A 287 0.14 -21.57 -22.70
CA ARG A 287 -0.65 -22.28 -21.67
C ARG A 287 0.16 -23.45 -21.11
N ASN A 288 0.04 -23.74 -19.81
CA ASN A 288 0.79 -24.80 -19.12
C ASN A 288 2.32 -24.68 -19.20
N TYR A 289 2.84 -23.46 -19.00
CA TYR A 289 4.29 -23.15 -19.02
C TYR A 289 5.14 -23.92 -17.97
N LYS A 290 4.50 -24.51 -16.94
CA LYS A 290 5.11 -25.32 -15.87
C LYS A 290 4.47 -26.71 -15.75
N LYS A 291 5.20 -27.68 -15.23
CA LYS A 291 4.67 -29.03 -14.93
C LYS A 291 4.22 -29.11 -13.47
N LEU A 292 3.15 -29.87 -13.19
CA LEU A 292 2.60 -30.01 -11.82
C LEU A 292 3.63 -30.51 -10.78
N LYS A 293 4.67 -31.24 -11.20
CA LYS A 293 5.74 -31.74 -10.33
C LYS A 293 6.73 -30.66 -9.86
N GLU A 294 6.69 -29.47 -10.45
CA GLU A 294 7.54 -28.33 -10.11
C GLU A 294 6.84 -27.36 -9.15
N LEU A 295 5.59 -27.64 -8.75
CA LEU A 295 4.78 -26.77 -7.89
C LEU A 295 4.94 -27.11 -6.41
N VAL A 296 4.90 -26.09 -5.55
CA VAL A 296 4.77 -26.26 -4.11
C VAL A 296 3.37 -26.81 -3.78
N PRO A 297 3.24 -27.91 -3.02
CA PRO A 297 1.96 -28.60 -2.84
C PRO A 297 0.96 -27.86 -1.95
N THR A 298 1.43 -26.99 -1.05
CA THR A 298 0.59 -26.15 -0.19
C THR A 298 0.52 -24.72 -0.72
N GLN A 299 -0.54 -23.99 -0.37
CA GLN A 299 -0.60 -22.54 -0.52
C GLN A 299 0.48 -21.85 0.30
N THR A 300 0.94 -20.70 -0.16
CA THR A 300 1.71 -19.76 0.67
C THR A 300 0.86 -19.37 1.87
N LYS A 301 1.43 -19.45 3.08
CA LYS A 301 0.71 -19.14 4.31
C LYS A 301 0.38 -17.64 4.36
N MET A 302 -0.89 -17.30 4.59
CA MET A 302 -1.30 -15.93 4.88
C MET A 302 -0.68 -15.49 6.22
N PRO A 303 0.03 -14.35 6.30
CA PRO A 303 0.44 -13.76 7.56
C PRO A 303 -0.79 -13.34 8.39
N GLU A 304 -0.80 -13.73 9.66
CA GLU A 304 -1.92 -13.51 10.59
C GLU A 304 -1.41 -12.83 11.86
N ARG A 305 -2.28 -12.03 12.50
CA ARG A 305 -2.06 -11.59 13.89
C ARG A 305 -2.07 -12.78 14.84
N ASP A 306 -1.31 -12.66 15.92
CA ASP A 306 -1.36 -13.63 17.01
C ASP A 306 -2.79 -13.78 17.57
N HIS A 307 -3.16 -15.00 17.93
CA HIS A 307 -4.52 -15.34 18.35
C HIS A 307 -4.88 -14.75 19.72
N VAL A 308 -3.91 -14.58 20.63
CA VAL A 308 -4.12 -13.95 21.95
C VAL A 308 -4.23 -12.43 21.82
N GLU A 309 -3.40 -11.80 20.96
CA GLU A 309 -3.50 -10.36 20.65
C GLU A 309 -4.85 -10.04 19.97
N ARG A 310 -5.15 -10.75 18.87
CA ARG A 310 -6.29 -10.42 17.99
C ARG A 310 -7.64 -10.68 18.63
N ALA A 311 -7.73 -11.58 19.62
CA ALA A 311 -8.93 -11.83 20.40
C ALA A 311 -9.34 -10.63 21.28
N ARG A 312 -8.49 -9.60 21.44
CA ARG A 312 -8.72 -8.42 22.29
C ARG A 312 -8.90 -7.11 21.53
N ASN A 313 -8.95 -7.14 20.18
CA ASN A 313 -9.09 -5.93 19.38
C ASN A 313 -9.77 -6.19 18.03
N PHE A 314 -10.26 -5.11 17.41
CA PHE A 314 -11.03 -5.13 16.16
C PHE A 314 -10.19 -4.88 14.89
N LYS A 315 -8.86 -4.96 14.96
CA LYS A 315 -7.96 -4.84 13.78
C LYS A 315 -8.06 -6.10 12.91
N GLU A 316 -7.72 -5.96 11.62
CA GLU A 316 -7.76 -7.08 10.67
C GLU A 316 -6.86 -8.24 11.11
N VAL A 317 -7.40 -9.47 11.12
CA VAL A 317 -6.68 -10.70 11.51
C VAL A 317 -5.69 -11.14 10.45
N ASN A 318 -6.14 -11.23 9.20
CA ASN A 318 -5.30 -11.55 8.05
C ASN A 318 -4.58 -10.27 7.59
N LEU A 319 -3.25 -10.28 7.57
CA LEU A 319 -2.44 -9.08 7.29
C LEU A 319 -2.24 -8.85 5.78
N GLY A 320 -2.52 -9.85 4.95
CA GLY A 320 -2.25 -9.80 3.51
C GLY A 320 -0.89 -10.38 3.15
N TYR A 321 -0.70 -10.70 1.87
CA TYR A 321 0.58 -11.16 1.34
C TYR A 321 1.59 -10.00 1.19
N SER A 322 2.88 -10.28 1.41
CA SER A 322 3.93 -9.46 0.81
C SER A 322 4.02 -9.72 -0.70
N LEU A 323 4.74 -8.86 -1.44
CA LEU A 323 5.00 -9.10 -2.86
C LEU A 323 5.68 -10.46 -3.09
N GLN A 324 6.59 -10.89 -2.19
CA GLN A 324 7.25 -12.18 -2.31
C GLN A 324 6.27 -13.35 -2.12
N ASP A 325 5.36 -13.26 -1.15
CA ASP A 325 4.33 -14.28 -0.90
C ASP A 325 3.35 -14.39 -2.08
N ALA A 326 2.94 -13.23 -2.61
CA ALA A 326 2.05 -13.13 -3.76
C ALA A 326 2.68 -13.70 -5.03
N LEU A 327 3.97 -13.41 -5.31
CA LEU A 327 4.70 -14.00 -6.43
C LEU A 327 4.82 -15.52 -6.27
N GLY A 328 5.21 -15.99 -5.08
CA GLY A 328 5.31 -17.43 -4.78
C GLY A 328 3.99 -18.19 -4.97
N GLU A 329 2.86 -17.60 -4.56
CA GLU A 329 1.53 -18.18 -4.76
C GLU A 329 1.07 -18.08 -6.23
N ALA A 330 1.28 -16.93 -6.89
CA ALA A 330 0.93 -16.71 -8.28
C ALA A 330 1.65 -17.69 -9.23
N GLU A 331 2.91 -18.01 -8.93
CA GLU A 331 3.71 -19.01 -9.65
C GLU A 331 3.17 -20.44 -9.55
N ARG A 332 2.25 -20.76 -8.62
CA ARG A 332 1.54 -22.04 -8.55
C ARG A 332 0.45 -22.18 -9.61
N CYS A 333 0.02 -21.08 -10.23
CA CYS A 333 -0.97 -21.10 -11.30
C CYS A 333 -0.36 -21.60 -12.62
N ILE A 334 -0.85 -22.74 -13.10
CA ILE A 334 -0.37 -23.38 -14.35
C ILE A 334 -0.88 -22.73 -15.64
N GLN A 335 -1.64 -21.63 -15.59
CA GLN A 335 -2.20 -20.96 -16.78
C GLN A 335 -3.01 -21.92 -17.68
N CYS A 336 -4.00 -22.59 -17.07
CA CYS A 336 -4.83 -23.63 -17.70
C CYS A 336 -5.40 -23.20 -19.06
N ALA A 337 -5.35 -24.09 -20.06
CA ALA A 337 -5.96 -23.86 -21.37
C ALA A 337 -7.50 -23.81 -21.34
N LYS A 338 -8.14 -24.54 -20.40
CA LYS A 338 -9.58 -24.48 -20.11
C LYS A 338 -9.78 -24.20 -18.62
N PRO A 339 -9.82 -22.93 -18.19
CA PRO A 339 -9.80 -22.57 -16.77
C PRO A 339 -11.18 -22.72 -16.11
N THR A 340 -11.37 -23.81 -15.37
CA THR A 340 -12.58 -24.08 -14.57
C THR A 340 -12.80 -23.10 -13.40
N CYS A 341 -11.74 -22.44 -12.92
CA CYS A 341 -11.82 -21.44 -11.86
C CYS A 341 -12.66 -20.21 -12.25
N ILE A 342 -12.69 -19.81 -13.54
CA ILE A 342 -13.53 -18.70 -14.03
C ILE A 342 -15.02 -19.05 -13.85
N ALA A 343 -15.42 -20.26 -14.27
CA ALA A 343 -16.79 -20.74 -14.09
C ALA A 343 -17.18 -20.93 -12.61
N GLY A 344 -16.20 -21.18 -11.73
CA GLY A 344 -16.39 -21.19 -10.27
C GLY A 344 -16.51 -19.81 -9.63
N CYS A 345 -16.27 -18.71 -10.37
CA CYS A 345 -16.42 -17.34 -9.89
C CYS A 345 -17.80 -16.79 -10.30
N PRO A 346 -18.71 -16.42 -9.36
CA PRO A 346 -20.06 -15.94 -9.72
C PRO A 346 -20.14 -14.64 -10.53
N VAL A 347 -19.04 -13.89 -10.61
CA VAL A 347 -18.89 -12.68 -11.47
C VAL A 347 -17.92 -12.89 -12.64
N GLN A 348 -17.39 -14.10 -12.81
CA GLN A 348 -16.51 -14.54 -13.91
C GLN A 348 -15.23 -13.72 -14.11
N ILE A 349 -14.46 -13.48 -13.03
CA ILE A 349 -13.09 -12.91 -13.14
C ILE A 349 -12.22 -13.82 -14.00
N ASP A 350 -11.45 -13.25 -14.94
CA ASP A 350 -10.41 -13.95 -15.71
C ASP A 350 -9.18 -14.21 -14.81
N ILE A 351 -9.34 -15.23 -13.96
CA ILE A 351 -8.38 -15.60 -12.92
C ILE A 351 -6.99 -15.91 -13.48
N PRO A 352 -6.83 -16.73 -14.54
CA PRO A 352 -5.52 -16.93 -15.15
C PRO A 352 -4.89 -15.64 -15.64
N ARG A 353 -5.67 -14.75 -16.28
CA ARG A 353 -5.12 -13.51 -16.86
C ARG A 353 -4.67 -12.52 -15.79
N PHE A 354 -5.41 -12.27 -14.71
CA PHE A 354 -4.89 -11.38 -13.67
C PHE A 354 -3.66 -11.98 -12.97
N ILE A 355 -3.65 -13.30 -12.71
CA ILE A 355 -2.48 -13.95 -12.11
C ILE A 355 -1.27 -13.89 -13.04
N ARG A 356 -1.47 -13.93 -14.37
CA ARG A 356 -0.41 -13.74 -15.37
C ARG A 356 0.31 -12.39 -15.19
N HIS A 357 -0.46 -11.31 -15.03
CA HIS A 357 0.07 -9.98 -14.74
C HIS A 357 0.80 -9.93 -13.39
N VAL A 358 0.26 -10.55 -12.32
CA VAL A 358 0.95 -10.64 -11.01
C VAL A 358 2.32 -11.33 -11.12
N VAL A 359 2.42 -12.44 -11.86
CA VAL A 359 3.68 -13.18 -12.05
C VAL A 359 4.78 -12.33 -12.70
N VAL A 360 4.42 -11.39 -13.58
CA VAL A 360 5.37 -10.44 -14.21
C VAL A 360 5.47 -9.09 -13.48
N ARG A 361 4.87 -8.98 -12.28
CA ARG A 361 4.87 -7.78 -11.40
C ARG A 361 4.05 -6.59 -11.92
N ASP A 362 3.19 -6.80 -12.91
CA ASP A 362 2.24 -5.81 -13.42
C ASP A 362 0.96 -5.81 -12.55
N LEU A 363 0.97 -5.09 -11.43
CA LEU A 363 -0.16 -5.06 -10.50
C LEU A 363 -1.32 -4.21 -11.05
N GLU A 364 -1.02 -3.17 -11.80
CA GLU A 364 -1.98 -2.27 -12.46
C GLU A 364 -2.76 -3.01 -13.56
N GLY A 365 -2.08 -3.80 -14.38
CA GLY A 365 -2.70 -4.70 -15.37
C GLY A 365 -3.53 -5.80 -14.70
N ALA A 366 -3.02 -6.42 -13.62
CA ALA A 366 -3.80 -7.39 -12.84
C ALA A 366 -5.10 -6.76 -12.28
N LEU A 367 -5.03 -5.55 -11.72
CA LEU A 367 -6.19 -4.83 -11.21
C LEU A 367 -7.18 -4.47 -12.33
N GLN A 368 -6.68 -4.05 -13.50
CA GLN A 368 -7.51 -3.77 -14.67
C GLN A 368 -8.31 -5.00 -15.10
N VAL A 369 -7.68 -6.17 -15.17
CA VAL A 369 -8.34 -7.44 -15.50
C VAL A 369 -9.44 -7.80 -14.49
N ILE A 370 -9.23 -7.58 -13.19
CA ILE A 370 -10.27 -7.84 -12.19
C ILE A 370 -11.44 -6.84 -12.35
N ASN A 371 -11.16 -5.56 -12.60
CA ASN A 371 -12.15 -4.49 -12.74
C ASN A 371 -13.12 -4.63 -13.93
N GLU A 372 -12.80 -5.46 -14.93
CA GLU A 372 -13.72 -5.87 -15.99
C GLU A 372 -14.89 -6.73 -15.46
N ALA A 373 -14.65 -7.47 -14.37
CA ALA A 373 -15.61 -8.40 -13.77
C ALA A 373 -16.13 -7.96 -12.39
N SER A 374 -15.33 -7.24 -11.60
CA SER A 374 -15.63 -6.81 -10.24
C SER A 374 -14.84 -5.56 -9.87
N ILE A 375 -15.51 -4.49 -9.46
CA ILE A 375 -14.84 -3.28 -8.94
C ILE A 375 -14.49 -3.38 -7.44
N PHE A 376 -14.70 -4.55 -6.81
CA PHE A 376 -14.52 -4.76 -5.37
C PHE A 376 -13.48 -5.85 -5.02
N PRO A 377 -12.29 -5.92 -5.67
CA PRO A 377 -11.31 -7.01 -5.43
C PRO A 377 -10.92 -7.13 -3.96
N SER A 378 -10.68 -5.99 -3.33
CA SER A 378 -10.28 -5.80 -1.93
C SER A 378 -11.32 -6.32 -0.93
N VAL A 379 -12.60 -6.34 -1.32
CA VAL A 379 -13.70 -6.91 -0.52
C VAL A 379 -13.84 -8.41 -0.83
N CYS A 380 -13.92 -8.77 -2.10
CA CYS A 380 -14.16 -10.15 -2.56
C CYS A 380 -13.05 -11.10 -2.09
N GLY A 381 -11.78 -10.72 -2.24
CA GLY A 381 -10.64 -11.50 -1.79
C GLY A 381 -10.62 -11.77 -0.28
N ARG A 382 -11.30 -10.95 0.53
CA ARG A 382 -11.46 -11.14 1.99
C ARG A 382 -12.65 -12.02 2.37
N VAL A 383 -13.80 -11.88 1.72
CA VAL A 383 -15.08 -12.41 2.23
C VAL A 383 -15.73 -13.51 1.38
N CYS A 384 -15.24 -13.77 0.16
CA CYS A 384 -15.71 -14.90 -0.65
C CYS A 384 -15.40 -16.24 0.05
N PRO A 385 -16.30 -17.24 0.04
CA PRO A 385 -15.97 -18.60 0.45
C PRO A 385 -15.32 -19.36 -0.72
N GLN A 386 -14.04 -19.08 -0.98
CA GLN A 386 -13.29 -19.63 -2.12
C GLN A 386 -13.30 -21.17 -2.14
N GLU A 387 -13.35 -21.81 -0.97
CA GLU A 387 -13.44 -23.26 -0.75
C GLU A 387 -14.73 -23.90 -1.31
N THR A 388 -15.71 -23.09 -1.71
CA THR A 388 -16.94 -23.52 -2.41
C THR A 388 -17.09 -22.90 -3.80
N GLN A 389 -16.08 -22.16 -4.29
CA GLN A 389 -16.16 -21.31 -5.48
C GLN A 389 -14.94 -21.49 -6.40
N CYS A 390 -14.22 -20.42 -6.74
CA CYS A 390 -13.13 -20.42 -7.71
C CYS A 390 -11.97 -21.37 -7.35
N GLU A 391 -11.65 -21.52 -6.06
CA GLU A 391 -10.60 -22.42 -5.59
C GLU A 391 -11.05 -23.88 -5.55
N ALA A 392 -12.32 -24.14 -5.19
CA ALA A 392 -12.93 -25.47 -5.30
C ALA A 392 -12.91 -26.01 -6.74
N GLN A 393 -13.03 -25.12 -7.73
CA GLN A 393 -12.95 -25.46 -9.15
C GLN A 393 -11.51 -25.45 -9.71
N CYS A 394 -10.47 -25.23 -8.90
CA CYS A 394 -9.09 -25.17 -9.37
C CYS A 394 -8.58 -26.55 -9.81
N ILE A 395 -8.01 -26.67 -11.01
CA ILE A 395 -7.61 -27.97 -11.58
C ILE A 395 -6.56 -28.70 -10.72
N ILE A 396 -5.67 -27.96 -10.05
CA ILE A 396 -4.62 -28.56 -9.19
C ILE A 396 -5.17 -29.09 -7.86
N ALA A 397 -6.36 -28.66 -7.42
CA ALA A 397 -7.00 -29.07 -6.16
C ALA A 397 -7.21 -30.60 -6.05
N LYS A 398 -7.19 -31.31 -7.19
CA LYS A 398 -7.29 -32.78 -7.25
C LYS A 398 -6.02 -33.53 -6.82
N LYS A 399 -4.90 -32.83 -6.62
CA LYS A 399 -3.59 -33.43 -6.30
C LYS A 399 -2.82 -32.73 -5.17
N MET A 400 -3.15 -31.48 -4.89
CA MET A 400 -2.47 -30.59 -3.96
C MET A 400 -3.44 -29.44 -3.60
N GLU A 401 -3.06 -28.49 -2.74
CA GLU A 401 -3.96 -27.37 -2.42
C GLU A 401 -4.22 -26.47 -3.65
N SER A 402 -5.41 -25.87 -3.73
CA SER A 402 -5.76 -24.88 -4.76
C SER A 402 -4.75 -23.72 -4.81
N VAL A 403 -4.68 -23.02 -5.94
CA VAL A 403 -4.06 -21.68 -5.96
C VAL A 403 -4.88 -20.78 -5.03
N GLY A 404 -4.23 -19.99 -4.18
CA GLY A 404 -4.85 -19.03 -3.25
C GLY A 404 -5.41 -17.80 -3.97
N ILE A 405 -6.38 -18.02 -4.86
CA ILE A 405 -6.97 -17.01 -5.76
C ILE A 405 -7.53 -15.83 -4.96
N GLY A 406 -8.24 -16.06 -3.87
CA GLY A 406 -8.79 -14.97 -3.05
C GLY A 406 -7.72 -14.10 -2.39
N ARG A 407 -6.59 -14.72 -1.99
CA ARG A 407 -5.45 -14.03 -1.40
C ARG A 407 -4.71 -13.17 -2.43
N LEU A 408 -4.61 -13.64 -3.68
CA LEU A 408 -4.06 -12.89 -4.79
C LEU A 408 -4.98 -11.74 -5.25
N GLU A 409 -6.30 -11.97 -5.32
CA GLU A 409 -7.30 -10.93 -5.62
C GLU A 409 -7.24 -9.81 -4.57
N ARG A 410 -7.19 -10.16 -3.28
CA ARG A 410 -6.95 -9.21 -2.19
C ARG A 410 -5.62 -8.46 -2.38
N PHE A 411 -4.52 -9.18 -2.60
CA PHE A 411 -3.19 -8.57 -2.74
C PHE A 411 -3.17 -7.50 -3.84
N VAL A 412 -3.75 -7.79 -5.00
CA VAL A 412 -3.87 -6.84 -6.12
C VAL A 412 -4.77 -5.65 -5.74
N GLY A 413 -5.94 -5.90 -5.14
CA GLY A 413 -6.86 -4.84 -4.70
C GLY A 413 -6.33 -3.94 -3.57
N ASP A 414 -5.39 -4.44 -2.76
CA ASP A 414 -4.77 -3.71 -1.66
C ASP A 414 -3.51 -2.92 -2.11
N ASN A 415 -2.73 -3.42 -3.10
CA ASN A 415 -1.39 -2.89 -3.42
C ASN A 415 -1.24 -2.24 -4.81
N ALA A 416 -2.08 -2.56 -5.79
CA ALA A 416 -1.97 -1.96 -7.13
C ALA A 416 -2.34 -0.47 -7.11
N ARG A 417 -1.64 0.38 -7.87
CA ARG A 417 -1.95 1.82 -7.94
C ARG A 417 -3.26 2.02 -8.71
N PRO A 418 -4.34 2.53 -8.07
CA PRO A 418 -5.59 2.75 -8.79
C PRO A 418 -5.40 3.90 -9.79
N LYS A 419 -5.77 3.67 -11.05
CA LYS A 419 -5.89 4.76 -12.03
C LYS A 419 -6.97 5.75 -11.55
N PRO A 420 -6.81 7.07 -11.77
CA PRO A 420 -7.85 8.05 -11.45
C PRO A 420 -9.18 7.66 -12.09
N VAL A 421 -10.26 7.70 -11.31
CA VAL A 421 -11.60 7.37 -11.81
C VAL A 421 -12.05 8.46 -12.78
N VAL A 422 -12.30 8.07 -14.03
CA VAL A 422 -12.89 8.94 -15.04
C VAL A 422 -14.38 8.57 -15.15
N PRO A 423 -15.33 9.50 -14.89
CA PRO A 423 -16.75 9.24 -15.10
C PRO A 423 -17.01 8.90 -16.57
N PRO A 424 -17.71 7.80 -16.89
CA PRO A 424 -17.96 7.40 -18.27
C PRO A 424 -18.90 8.40 -18.95
N ARG A 425 -18.51 8.82 -20.16
CA ARG A 425 -19.26 9.79 -20.99
C ARG A 425 -19.95 9.09 -22.14
N PHE A 426 -21.16 9.55 -22.44
CA PHE A 426 -22.02 9.06 -23.51
C PHE A 426 -22.74 10.26 -24.10
N ASP A 427 -22.98 10.27 -25.40
CA ASP A 427 -23.64 11.38 -26.08
C ASP A 427 -25.13 11.48 -25.69
N GLU A 428 -25.77 10.34 -25.46
CA GLU A 428 -27.11 10.23 -24.89
C GLU A 428 -27.10 9.30 -23.66
N LYS A 429 -28.01 9.54 -22.71
CA LYS A 429 -28.20 8.69 -21.52
C LYS A 429 -29.23 7.60 -21.82
N LEU A 430 -28.90 6.36 -21.42
CA LEU A 430 -29.75 5.18 -21.68
C LEU A 430 -31.07 5.21 -20.88
N GLY A 431 -31.07 5.83 -19.71
CA GLY A 431 -32.26 5.98 -18.85
C GLY A 431 -31.89 6.25 -17.39
N LYS A 432 -32.89 6.56 -16.57
CA LYS A 432 -32.79 6.76 -15.11
C LYS A 432 -33.12 5.48 -14.36
N VAL A 433 -32.24 5.04 -13.48
CA VAL A 433 -32.43 3.79 -12.71
C VAL A 433 -32.31 4.03 -11.21
N ALA A 434 -33.33 3.60 -10.47
CA ALA A 434 -33.30 3.58 -9.00
C ALA A 434 -32.80 2.22 -8.49
N VAL A 435 -31.77 2.22 -7.67
CA VAL A 435 -31.21 1.03 -7.01
C VAL A 435 -31.60 1.07 -5.54
N CYS A 436 -32.49 0.17 -5.11
CA CYS A 436 -33.01 0.13 -3.75
C CYS A 436 -32.19 -0.84 -2.89
N GLY A 437 -31.41 -0.30 -1.95
CA GLY A 437 -30.48 -1.01 -1.07
C GLY A 437 -29.04 -0.95 -1.59
N SER A 438 -28.11 -0.53 -0.73
CA SER A 438 -26.69 -0.36 -1.06
C SER A 438 -25.80 -1.53 -0.61
N GLY A 439 -26.40 -2.72 -0.48
CA GLY A 439 -25.64 -3.96 -0.29
C GLY A 439 -24.88 -4.38 -1.55
N PRO A 440 -24.13 -5.50 -1.51
CA PRO A 440 -23.28 -5.94 -2.63
C PRO A 440 -23.99 -6.07 -3.98
N ALA A 441 -25.27 -6.50 -3.98
CA ALA A 441 -26.08 -6.55 -5.19
C ALA A 441 -26.35 -5.17 -5.79
N GLY A 442 -26.75 -4.19 -4.96
CA GLY A 442 -27.05 -2.83 -5.41
C GLY A 442 -25.79 -2.10 -5.88
N LEU A 443 -24.68 -2.24 -5.15
CA LEU A 443 -23.39 -1.65 -5.54
C LEU A 443 -22.86 -2.22 -6.86
N ALA A 444 -22.95 -3.54 -7.07
CA ALA A 444 -22.56 -4.16 -8.34
C ALA A 444 -23.51 -3.79 -9.49
N ALA A 445 -24.82 -3.67 -9.24
CA ALA A 445 -25.76 -3.20 -10.24
C ALA A 445 -25.45 -1.75 -10.65
N ALA A 446 -25.22 -0.87 -9.68
CA ALA A 446 -24.87 0.53 -9.94
C ALA A 446 -23.55 0.68 -10.72
N ALA A 447 -22.54 -0.14 -10.38
CA ALA A 447 -21.24 -0.19 -11.04
C ALA A 447 -21.33 -0.47 -12.55
N ASP A 448 -22.19 -1.39 -12.95
CA ASP A 448 -22.36 -1.78 -14.36
C ASP A 448 -23.37 -0.85 -15.06
N LEU A 449 -24.46 -0.44 -14.41
CA LEU A 449 -25.45 0.49 -14.97
C LEU A 449 -24.85 1.85 -15.37
N VAL A 450 -23.96 2.42 -14.56
CA VAL A 450 -23.30 3.70 -14.89
C VAL A 450 -22.33 3.54 -16.07
N LYS A 451 -21.69 2.36 -16.22
CA LYS A 451 -20.87 1.99 -17.39
C LYS A 451 -21.70 1.67 -18.64
N PHE A 452 -23.00 1.44 -18.51
CA PHE A 452 -23.93 1.24 -19.62
C PHE A 452 -24.66 2.53 -20.05
N GLY A 453 -24.37 3.68 -19.42
CA GLY A 453 -24.93 4.98 -19.80
C GLY A 453 -26.15 5.42 -19.01
N CYS A 454 -26.54 4.71 -17.95
CA CYS A 454 -27.67 5.10 -17.11
C CYS A 454 -27.32 6.25 -16.14
N ASP A 455 -28.31 7.06 -15.77
CA ASP A 455 -28.27 7.94 -14.59
C ASP A 455 -28.75 7.14 -13.38
N VAL A 456 -27.83 6.82 -12.45
CA VAL A 456 -28.08 5.86 -11.36
C VAL A 456 -28.20 6.58 -10.03
N THR A 457 -29.31 6.32 -9.32
CA THR A 457 -29.50 6.76 -7.92
C THR A 457 -29.69 5.56 -7.01
N VAL A 458 -28.78 5.38 -6.05
CA VAL A 458 -28.85 4.35 -5.01
C VAL A 458 -29.58 4.92 -3.80
N TYR A 459 -30.68 4.29 -3.40
CA TYR A 459 -31.42 4.59 -2.19
C TYR A 459 -31.05 3.61 -1.07
N GLU A 460 -30.56 4.11 0.05
CA GLU A 460 -30.17 3.31 1.22
C GLU A 460 -31.03 3.69 2.44
N ALA A 461 -31.50 2.69 3.18
CA ALA A 461 -32.34 2.87 4.35
C ALA A 461 -31.55 3.38 5.57
N LEU A 462 -30.30 2.94 5.72
CA LEU A 462 -29.40 3.36 6.80
C LEU A 462 -28.70 4.70 6.48
N HIS A 463 -28.04 5.25 7.49
CA HIS A 463 -27.22 6.46 7.37
C HIS A 463 -25.84 6.21 6.70
N VAL A 464 -25.51 4.95 6.35
CA VAL A 464 -24.25 4.54 5.73
C VAL A 464 -24.47 3.53 4.59
N VAL A 465 -23.51 3.47 3.67
CA VAL A 465 -23.52 2.61 2.49
C VAL A 465 -22.89 1.23 2.76
N GLY A 466 -23.28 0.19 2.03
CA GLY A 466 -22.60 -1.11 1.98
C GLY A 466 -23.40 -2.29 2.53
N GLY A 467 -24.54 -2.04 3.17
CA GLY A 467 -25.38 -3.07 3.76
C GLY A 467 -24.60 -4.00 4.71
N VAL A 468 -24.71 -5.32 4.49
CA VAL A 468 -24.07 -6.35 5.34
C VAL A 468 -22.54 -6.21 5.43
N LEU A 469 -21.89 -5.58 4.45
CA LEU A 469 -20.46 -5.29 4.50
C LEU A 469 -20.10 -4.39 5.69
N ARG A 470 -21.00 -3.47 6.06
CA ARG A 470 -20.77 -2.43 7.08
C ARG A 470 -21.43 -2.75 8.42
N TYR A 471 -22.68 -3.20 8.45
CA TYR A 471 -23.36 -3.57 9.72
C TYR A 471 -23.14 -5.03 10.15
N GLY A 472 -22.89 -5.95 9.22
CA GLY A 472 -22.83 -7.39 9.50
C GLY A 472 -21.41 -7.91 9.71
N ILE A 473 -20.56 -7.79 8.68
CA ILE A 473 -19.18 -8.30 8.70
C ILE A 473 -18.32 -7.40 9.61
N PRO A 474 -17.64 -7.91 10.64
CA PRO A 474 -16.79 -7.11 11.52
C PRO A 474 -15.51 -6.57 10.86
N SER A 475 -14.98 -5.47 11.39
CA SER A 475 -13.76 -4.82 10.87
C SER A 475 -12.51 -5.69 10.92
N PHE A 476 -12.47 -6.68 11.83
CA PHE A 476 -11.36 -7.64 11.92
C PHE A 476 -11.33 -8.65 10.75
N ARG A 477 -12.36 -8.65 9.89
CA ARG A 477 -12.45 -9.39 8.62
C ARG A 477 -12.53 -8.47 7.39
N LEU A 478 -13.24 -7.34 7.51
CA LEU A 478 -13.43 -6.37 6.44
C LEU A 478 -13.30 -4.94 6.97
N PRO A 479 -12.12 -4.31 6.85
CA PRO A 479 -11.88 -2.94 7.31
C PRO A 479 -12.84 -1.92 6.67
N ARG A 480 -13.20 -0.87 7.41
CA ARG A 480 -14.23 0.10 7.01
C ARG A 480 -13.75 1.07 5.95
N ASP A 481 -12.49 1.48 6.04
CA ASP A 481 -11.76 2.27 5.07
C ASP A 481 -11.72 1.61 3.67
N ILE A 482 -11.60 0.27 3.61
CA ILE A 482 -11.67 -0.47 2.34
C ILE A 482 -13.07 -0.33 1.71
N ILE A 483 -14.14 -0.49 2.50
CA ILE A 483 -15.52 -0.31 2.00
C ILE A 483 -15.73 1.11 1.50
N ASP A 484 -15.35 2.10 2.31
CA ASP A 484 -15.53 3.52 2.00
C ASP A 484 -14.72 3.91 0.74
N ARG A 485 -13.50 3.36 0.57
CA ARG A 485 -12.67 3.52 -0.64
C ARG A 485 -13.34 2.97 -1.90
N GLU A 486 -13.87 1.74 -1.86
CA GLU A 486 -14.54 1.17 -3.04
C GLU A 486 -15.90 1.85 -3.35
N VAL A 487 -16.62 2.34 -2.32
CA VAL A 487 -17.85 3.13 -2.49
C VAL A 487 -17.54 4.51 -3.08
N ASN A 488 -16.47 5.17 -2.65
CA ASN A 488 -16.09 6.48 -3.20
C ASN A 488 -15.77 6.40 -4.70
N LYS A 489 -15.15 5.30 -5.17
CA LYS A 489 -14.95 5.07 -6.62
C LYS A 489 -16.27 5.08 -7.41
N LEU A 490 -17.37 4.54 -6.85
CA LEU A 490 -18.69 4.60 -7.50
C LEU A 490 -19.26 6.01 -7.57
N VAL A 491 -19.06 6.81 -6.50
CA VAL A 491 -19.47 8.22 -6.49
C VAL A 491 -18.65 9.02 -7.50
N GLU A 492 -17.34 8.77 -7.59
CA GLU A 492 -16.45 9.34 -8.62
C GLU A 492 -16.82 8.91 -10.04
N MET A 493 -17.36 7.71 -10.24
CA MET A 493 -17.94 7.27 -11.52
C MET A 493 -19.27 7.98 -11.86
N GLY A 494 -19.85 8.77 -10.95
CA GLY A 494 -21.09 9.51 -11.14
C GLY A 494 -22.36 8.84 -10.60
N VAL A 495 -22.25 7.80 -9.78
CA VAL A 495 -23.40 7.21 -9.07
C VAL A 495 -23.86 8.14 -7.94
N LYS A 496 -25.14 8.52 -7.94
CA LYS A 496 -25.76 9.28 -6.85
C LYS A 496 -26.17 8.32 -5.73
N ILE A 497 -26.00 8.72 -4.48
CA ILE A 497 -26.40 7.91 -3.32
C ILE A 497 -27.19 8.77 -2.33
N GLU A 498 -28.40 8.34 -1.99
CA GLU A 498 -29.27 8.94 -0.98
C GLU A 498 -29.47 7.98 0.20
N THR A 499 -28.88 8.30 1.35
CA THR A 499 -29.06 7.58 2.62
C THR A 499 -30.33 8.02 3.36
N ASN A 500 -30.72 7.24 4.39
CA ASN A 500 -31.93 7.46 5.20
C ASN A 500 -33.25 7.45 4.40
N LYS A 501 -33.31 6.68 3.29
CA LYS A 501 -34.50 6.51 2.44
C LYS A 501 -35.00 5.06 2.51
N VAL A 502 -36.01 4.83 3.33
CA VAL A 502 -36.63 3.50 3.49
C VAL A 502 -37.64 3.29 2.36
N ILE A 503 -37.21 2.69 1.25
CA ILE A 503 -38.12 2.35 0.15
C ILE A 503 -39.21 1.40 0.65
N GLY A 504 -40.46 1.73 0.30
CA GLY A 504 -41.69 1.15 0.85
C GLY A 504 -42.28 1.91 2.05
N LYS A 505 -41.60 2.94 2.57
CA LYS A 505 -42.12 3.87 3.59
C LYS A 505 -41.91 5.34 3.22
N THR A 506 -40.68 5.74 2.84
CA THR A 506 -40.37 7.09 2.38
C THR A 506 -40.95 7.36 0.99
N PHE A 507 -40.77 6.41 0.07
CA PHE A 507 -41.41 6.35 -1.25
C PHE A 507 -41.68 4.88 -1.59
N THR A 508 -42.77 4.56 -2.28
CA THR A 508 -43.04 3.19 -2.77
C THR A 508 -42.41 2.94 -4.15
N VAL A 509 -42.32 1.68 -4.59
CA VAL A 509 -41.83 1.34 -5.94
C VAL A 509 -42.68 1.98 -7.06
N PRO A 510 -44.03 1.98 -6.98
CA PRO A 510 -44.85 2.76 -7.91
C PRO A 510 -44.54 4.25 -7.95
N GLN A 511 -44.20 4.89 -6.83
CA GLN A 511 -43.84 6.31 -6.80
C GLN A 511 -42.47 6.58 -7.43
N LEU A 512 -41.51 5.67 -7.29
CA LEU A 512 -40.22 5.76 -7.99
C LEU A 512 -40.43 5.79 -9.52
N LEU A 513 -41.24 4.88 -10.04
CA LEU A 513 -41.55 4.80 -11.48
C LEU A 513 -42.39 6.00 -11.96
N ASN A 514 -43.53 6.27 -11.29
CA ASN A 514 -44.57 7.15 -11.82
C ASN A 514 -44.40 8.64 -11.44
N GLU A 515 -43.88 8.93 -10.24
CA GLU A 515 -43.80 10.31 -9.71
C GLU A 515 -42.38 10.87 -9.79
N LYS A 516 -41.36 10.03 -9.56
CA LYS A 516 -39.94 10.44 -9.62
C LYS A 516 -39.30 10.22 -11.00
N GLY A 517 -40.02 9.62 -11.95
CA GLY A 517 -39.58 9.47 -13.33
C GLY A 517 -38.35 8.58 -13.50
N PHE A 518 -38.25 7.51 -12.71
CA PHE A 518 -37.28 6.44 -12.98
C PHE A 518 -37.82 5.49 -14.04
N ASP A 519 -36.97 5.13 -15.00
CA ASP A 519 -37.31 4.25 -16.11
C ASP A 519 -37.28 2.76 -15.71
N ALA A 520 -36.50 2.42 -14.68
CA ALA A 520 -36.44 1.09 -14.07
C ALA A 520 -36.06 1.15 -12.57
N VAL A 521 -36.43 0.11 -11.83
CA VAL A 521 -36.10 -0.06 -10.41
C VAL A 521 -35.44 -1.42 -10.17
N PHE A 522 -34.29 -1.43 -9.49
CA PHE A 522 -33.63 -2.65 -8.99
C PHE A 522 -33.81 -2.80 -7.48
N LEU A 523 -34.27 -3.96 -7.04
CA LEU A 523 -34.50 -4.30 -5.64
C LEU A 523 -33.36 -5.18 -5.12
N GLY A 524 -32.42 -4.56 -4.39
CA GLY A 524 -31.22 -5.18 -3.80
C GLY A 524 -31.20 -5.15 -2.26
N VAL A 525 -32.37 -5.05 -1.62
CA VAL A 525 -32.51 -4.82 -0.16
C VAL A 525 -32.12 -5.99 0.75
N GLY A 526 -31.83 -7.16 0.18
CA GLY A 526 -31.40 -8.37 0.90
C GLY A 526 -32.46 -9.00 1.82
N ALA A 527 -32.04 -9.99 2.61
CA ALA A 527 -32.86 -10.65 3.63
C ALA A 527 -32.40 -10.20 5.02
N GLY A 528 -33.05 -9.16 5.58
CA GLY A 528 -32.62 -8.50 6.82
C GLY A 528 -33.41 -8.88 8.09
N ALA A 529 -34.51 -9.63 7.99
CA ALA A 529 -35.34 -9.97 9.15
C ALA A 529 -34.75 -11.16 9.94
N PRO A 530 -34.53 -11.05 11.27
CA PRO A 530 -33.95 -12.14 12.05
C PRO A 530 -34.91 -13.32 12.22
N GLN A 531 -34.37 -14.47 12.61
CA GLN A 531 -35.15 -15.66 12.96
C GLN A 531 -34.91 -16.11 14.41
N PHE A 532 -36.02 -16.47 15.05
CA PHE A 532 -36.10 -17.00 16.40
C PHE A 532 -36.74 -18.41 16.37
N LEU A 533 -36.67 -19.17 17.47
CA LEU A 533 -37.13 -20.56 17.54
C LEU A 533 -38.53 -20.70 18.16
N GLY A 534 -39.00 -19.71 18.91
CA GLY A 534 -40.25 -19.79 19.67
C GLY A 534 -40.15 -20.64 20.94
N ILE A 535 -38.96 -20.72 21.55
CA ILE A 535 -38.74 -21.46 22.79
C ILE A 535 -39.02 -20.60 24.04
N PRO A 536 -39.34 -21.20 25.20
CA PRO A 536 -39.50 -20.44 26.44
C PRO A 536 -38.23 -19.67 26.81
N GLY A 537 -38.39 -18.47 27.36
CA GLY A 537 -37.30 -17.57 27.77
C GLY A 537 -36.66 -16.73 26.65
N GLU A 538 -37.05 -16.91 25.39
CA GLU A 538 -36.49 -16.22 24.21
C GLU A 538 -36.68 -14.69 24.20
N PHE A 539 -37.54 -14.13 25.05
CA PHE A 539 -37.80 -12.69 25.20
C PHE A 539 -37.07 -12.03 26.38
N ALA A 540 -36.15 -12.74 27.06
CA ALA A 540 -35.37 -12.18 28.16
C ALA A 540 -34.42 -11.05 27.68
N GLY A 541 -34.14 -10.08 28.55
CA GLY A 541 -33.44 -8.83 28.16
C GLY A 541 -31.99 -9.01 27.66
N GLN A 542 -31.37 -10.15 27.91
CA GLN A 542 -30.03 -10.53 27.44
C GLN A 542 -30.07 -11.50 26.24
N VAL A 543 -31.21 -11.61 25.56
CA VAL A 543 -31.34 -12.35 24.30
C VAL A 543 -31.26 -11.38 23.13
N TYR A 544 -30.24 -11.55 22.29
CA TYR A 544 -30.02 -10.76 21.08
C TYR A 544 -30.34 -11.55 19.81
N SER A 545 -30.82 -10.87 18.78
CA SER A 545 -30.59 -11.34 17.41
C SER A 545 -29.15 -10.99 16.99
N ALA A 546 -28.53 -11.85 16.17
CA ALA A 546 -27.22 -11.54 15.59
C ALA A 546 -27.22 -10.21 14.82
N ASN A 547 -28.33 -9.87 14.16
CA ASN A 547 -28.47 -8.61 13.43
C ASN A 547 -28.41 -7.40 14.38
N GLU A 548 -29.08 -7.44 15.53
CA GLU A 548 -28.98 -6.37 16.53
C GLU A 548 -27.57 -6.30 17.11
N PHE A 549 -27.04 -7.44 17.59
CA PHE A 549 -25.73 -7.52 18.24
C PHE A 549 -24.62 -6.97 17.34
N LEU A 550 -24.56 -7.44 16.09
CA LEU A 550 -23.58 -6.98 15.12
C LEU A 550 -23.82 -5.52 14.70
N THR A 551 -25.08 -5.05 14.58
CA THR A 551 -25.34 -3.64 14.25
C THR A 551 -24.90 -2.70 15.37
N ARG A 552 -25.18 -3.02 16.64
CA ARG A 552 -24.72 -2.25 17.80
C ARG A 552 -23.20 -2.09 17.82
N VAL A 553 -22.45 -3.14 17.55
CA VAL A 553 -20.99 -3.09 17.50
C VAL A 553 -20.49 -2.43 16.20
N ASN A 554 -20.80 -3.02 15.05
CA ASN A 554 -20.16 -2.69 13.77
C ASN A 554 -20.56 -1.33 13.20
N LEU A 555 -21.83 -0.95 13.37
CA LEU A 555 -22.38 0.29 12.81
C LEU A 555 -22.40 1.40 13.84
N MET A 556 -22.87 1.10 15.05
CA MET A 556 -23.05 2.11 16.11
C MET A 556 -21.86 2.25 17.06
N GLY A 557 -20.84 1.38 16.94
CA GLY A 557 -19.60 1.47 17.69
C GLY A 557 -19.71 1.14 19.18
N GLY A 558 -20.59 0.22 19.55
CA GLY A 558 -20.79 -0.20 20.95
C GLY A 558 -19.58 -0.87 21.61
N ASP A 559 -18.54 -1.23 20.83
CA ASP A 559 -17.21 -1.59 21.35
C ASP A 559 -16.45 -0.40 21.99
N LYS A 560 -16.95 0.83 21.80
CA LYS A 560 -16.34 2.08 22.26
C LYS A 560 -17.24 2.86 23.22
N PHE A 561 -18.30 2.25 23.75
CA PHE A 561 -19.11 2.88 24.80
C PHE A 561 -18.25 3.17 26.05
N PRO A 562 -18.34 4.35 26.70
CA PRO A 562 -19.29 5.44 26.48
C PRO A 562 -18.79 6.57 25.54
N PHE A 563 -17.68 6.40 24.83
CA PHE A 563 -17.21 7.39 23.84
C PHE A 563 -18.11 7.46 22.60
N LEU A 564 -18.81 6.37 22.28
CA LEU A 564 -19.95 6.36 21.35
C LEU A 564 -21.22 5.95 22.11
N ASP A 565 -22.33 6.60 21.77
CA ASP A 565 -23.55 6.62 22.60
C ASP A 565 -24.31 5.29 22.69
N THR A 566 -24.05 4.34 21.78
CA THR A 566 -24.83 3.09 21.72
C THR A 566 -24.25 2.03 22.66
N PRO A 567 -24.96 1.64 23.74
CA PRO A 567 -24.48 0.61 24.63
C PRO A 567 -24.68 -0.79 24.03
N ILE A 568 -23.87 -1.71 24.53
CA ILE A 568 -24.08 -3.16 24.41
C ILE A 568 -23.96 -3.78 25.80
N SER A 569 -24.90 -4.65 26.15
CA SER A 569 -24.84 -5.42 27.39
C SER A 569 -24.32 -6.80 27.07
N LEU A 570 -23.28 -7.26 27.77
CA LEU A 570 -22.71 -8.58 27.57
C LEU A 570 -22.35 -9.16 28.95
N GLY A 571 -22.84 -10.36 29.22
CA GLY A 571 -22.44 -11.09 30.42
C GLY A 571 -21.09 -11.80 30.26
N LYS A 572 -20.76 -12.64 31.23
CA LYS A 572 -19.51 -13.39 31.30
C LYS A 572 -19.54 -14.71 30.50
N SER A 573 -20.73 -15.25 30.22
CA SER A 573 -20.94 -16.55 29.57
C SER A 573 -21.95 -16.45 28.43
N VAL A 574 -21.41 -16.22 27.23
CA VAL A 574 -22.19 -15.94 26.01
C VAL A 574 -22.41 -17.22 25.20
N VAL A 575 -23.66 -17.49 24.83
CA VAL A 575 -24.02 -18.59 23.91
C VAL A 575 -24.51 -18.02 22.58
N VAL A 576 -23.89 -18.42 21.47
CA VAL A 576 -24.34 -18.11 20.11
C VAL A 576 -24.96 -19.37 19.49
N ILE A 577 -26.20 -19.26 19.02
CA ILE A 577 -26.95 -20.36 18.42
C ILE A 577 -26.78 -20.31 16.89
N GLY A 578 -26.04 -21.26 16.32
CA GLY A 578 -25.74 -21.36 14.89
C GLY A 578 -24.24 -21.51 14.60
N ALA A 579 -23.90 -21.92 13.37
CA ALA A 579 -22.51 -22.12 12.93
C ALA A 579 -22.22 -21.58 11.50
N GLY A 580 -22.98 -20.58 11.06
CA GLY A 580 -22.67 -19.84 9.82
C GLY A 580 -21.69 -18.70 10.03
N ASN A 581 -21.31 -17.99 8.96
CA ASN A 581 -20.41 -16.83 9.06
C ASN A 581 -20.89 -15.79 10.09
N THR A 582 -22.18 -15.45 10.09
CA THR A 582 -22.80 -14.55 11.09
C THR A 582 -22.62 -15.04 12.53
N ALA A 583 -22.63 -16.36 12.76
CA ALA A 583 -22.39 -16.93 14.09
C ALA A 583 -20.90 -16.81 14.48
N MET A 584 -19.98 -17.10 13.57
CA MET A 584 -18.54 -16.90 13.79
C MET A 584 -18.24 -15.42 14.09
N ASP A 585 -18.88 -14.50 13.38
CA ASP A 585 -18.78 -13.06 13.63
C ASP A 585 -19.28 -12.71 15.04
N CYS A 586 -20.46 -13.18 15.45
CA CYS A 586 -20.99 -12.95 16.80
C CYS A 586 -20.08 -13.51 17.91
N LEU A 587 -19.62 -14.76 17.77
CA LEU A 587 -18.72 -15.42 18.74
C LEU A 587 -17.42 -14.61 18.92
N ARG A 588 -16.81 -14.20 17.80
CA ARG A 588 -15.52 -13.51 17.76
C ARG A 588 -15.63 -12.05 18.18
N VAL A 589 -16.77 -11.40 17.96
CA VAL A 589 -17.11 -10.08 18.52
C VAL A 589 -17.32 -10.18 20.04
N ALA A 590 -18.11 -11.14 20.53
CA ALA A 590 -18.32 -11.33 21.96
C ALA A 590 -17.01 -11.56 22.73
N LYS A 591 -16.08 -12.34 22.15
CA LYS A 591 -14.74 -12.53 22.72
C LYS A 591 -13.94 -11.24 22.82
N ARG A 592 -14.02 -10.38 21.79
CA ARG A 592 -13.33 -9.06 21.72
C ARG A 592 -13.91 -8.02 22.66
N LEU A 593 -15.20 -8.12 22.97
CA LEU A 593 -15.86 -7.32 24.02
C LEU A 593 -15.50 -7.81 25.44
N GLY A 594 -14.66 -8.82 25.58
CA GLY A 594 -14.09 -9.26 26.86
C GLY A 594 -14.84 -10.38 27.57
N ALA A 595 -15.86 -10.99 26.95
CA ALA A 595 -16.54 -12.15 27.53
C ALA A 595 -15.54 -13.30 27.79
N PRO A 596 -15.33 -13.73 29.06
CA PRO A 596 -14.40 -14.82 29.37
C PRO A 596 -14.78 -16.12 28.65
N THR A 597 -16.06 -16.46 28.70
CA THR A 597 -16.62 -17.71 28.16
C THR A 597 -17.56 -17.40 26.99
N VAL A 598 -17.27 -17.98 25.83
CA VAL A 598 -18.05 -17.82 24.61
C VAL A 598 -18.22 -19.18 23.95
N ARG A 599 -19.47 -19.57 23.69
CA ARG A 599 -19.84 -20.92 23.25
C ARG A 599 -20.71 -20.89 22.00
N CYS A 600 -20.37 -21.73 21.02
CA CYS A 600 -21.17 -22.01 19.85
C CYS A 600 -22.09 -23.21 20.13
N VAL A 601 -23.42 -23.07 20.01
CA VAL A 601 -24.38 -24.18 20.03
C VAL A 601 -24.88 -24.44 18.62
N TYR A 602 -24.62 -25.63 18.08
CA TYR A 602 -25.02 -25.99 16.73
C TYR A 602 -25.59 -27.40 16.62
N ARG A 603 -26.78 -27.51 16.04
CA ARG A 603 -27.57 -28.75 15.94
C ARG A 603 -26.99 -29.84 15.03
N ARG A 604 -25.90 -29.59 14.29
CA ARG A 604 -25.22 -30.57 13.42
C ARG A 604 -23.73 -30.69 13.78
N SER A 605 -22.96 -31.51 13.08
CA SER A 605 -21.52 -31.61 13.31
C SER A 605 -20.75 -30.44 12.68
N GLU A 606 -19.46 -30.38 12.98
CA GLU A 606 -18.52 -29.44 12.36
C GLU A 606 -18.51 -29.55 10.83
N ALA A 607 -18.61 -30.76 10.28
CA ALA A 607 -18.57 -30.98 8.83
C ALA A 607 -19.78 -30.40 8.09
N GLU A 608 -20.89 -30.13 8.79
CA GLU A 608 -22.06 -29.44 8.22
C GLU A 608 -22.11 -27.93 8.55
N ALA A 609 -21.09 -27.37 9.22
CA ALA A 609 -21.03 -25.95 9.55
C ALA A 609 -20.88 -25.08 8.27
N PRO A 610 -21.81 -24.14 7.98
CA PRO A 610 -21.77 -23.34 6.75
C PRO A 610 -20.90 -22.06 6.85
N ALA A 611 -20.08 -21.92 7.89
CA ALA A 611 -19.09 -20.85 7.97
C ALA A 611 -17.90 -21.11 7.02
N ARG A 612 -17.17 -20.06 6.63
CA ARG A 612 -15.86 -20.21 5.97
C ARG A 612 -14.91 -20.98 6.90
N ILE A 613 -14.17 -21.94 6.34
CA ILE A 613 -13.27 -22.84 7.09
C ILE A 613 -12.22 -22.02 7.86
N GLU A 614 -11.69 -20.98 7.22
CA GLU A 614 -10.73 -20.03 7.79
C GLU A 614 -11.27 -19.35 9.07
N GLU A 615 -12.54 -18.95 9.08
CA GLU A 615 -13.16 -18.22 10.20
C GLU A 615 -13.53 -19.13 11.36
N LEU A 616 -13.94 -20.37 11.05
CA LEU A 616 -14.18 -21.43 12.03
C LEU A 616 -12.87 -21.80 12.74
N ARG A 617 -11.77 -21.92 11.99
CA ARG A 617 -10.41 -22.08 12.54
C ARG A 617 -10.04 -20.87 13.41
N HIS A 618 -10.21 -19.64 12.91
CA HIS A 618 -9.90 -18.44 13.69
C HIS A 618 -10.69 -18.36 15.00
N ALA A 619 -11.97 -18.75 15.00
CA ALA A 619 -12.80 -18.80 16.20
C ALA A 619 -12.25 -19.81 17.23
N LYS A 620 -11.85 -21.00 16.80
CA LYS A 620 -11.21 -22.01 17.67
C LYS A 620 -9.89 -21.51 18.26
N GLU A 621 -9.03 -20.92 17.43
CA GLU A 621 -7.75 -20.33 17.86
C GLU A 621 -7.94 -19.16 18.85
N GLU A 622 -9.04 -18.41 18.75
CA GLU A 622 -9.41 -17.33 19.68
C GLU A 622 -10.06 -17.83 20.99
N GLY A 623 -10.14 -19.16 21.21
CA GLY A 623 -10.60 -19.75 22.46
C GLY A 623 -12.11 -19.71 22.66
N ILE A 624 -12.86 -20.13 21.64
CA ILE A 624 -14.33 -20.32 21.64
C ILE A 624 -14.65 -21.81 21.76
N ASP A 625 -15.57 -22.18 22.65
CA ASP A 625 -16.05 -23.56 22.81
C ASP A 625 -17.10 -23.92 21.74
N PHE A 626 -17.11 -25.17 21.28
CA PHE A 626 -18.07 -25.65 20.28
C PHE A 626 -18.90 -26.85 20.78
N PHE A 627 -20.20 -26.62 20.95
CA PHE A 627 -21.23 -27.61 21.26
C PHE A 627 -21.93 -28.01 19.96
N PHE A 628 -21.23 -28.81 19.17
CA PHE A 628 -21.80 -29.48 18.00
C PHE A 628 -22.80 -30.56 18.42
N LEU A 629 -23.76 -30.86 17.54
CA LEU A 629 -24.88 -31.77 17.82
C LEU A 629 -25.70 -31.36 19.06
N HIS A 630 -25.92 -30.06 19.27
CA HIS A 630 -26.79 -29.56 20.33
C HIS A 630 -27.80 -28.53 19.79
N THR A 631 -29.05 -28.58 20.23
CA THR A 631 -30.08 -27.58 19.91
C THR A 631 -30.68 -27.00 21.19
N PRO A 632 -30.96 -25.69 21.29
CA PRO A 632 -31.63 -25.12 22.45
C PRO A 632 -33.10 -25.54 22.51
N VAL A 633 -33.61 -25.67 23.74
CA VAL A 633 -34.98 -26.11 24.06
C VAL A 633 -35.71 -25.10 24.93
N GLU A 634 -35.00 -24.44 25.84
CA GLU A 634 -35.51 -23.47 26.81
C GLU A 634 -34.36 -22.57 27.29
N ILE A 635 -34.64 -21.29 27.51
CA ILE A 635 -33.72 -20.34 28.15
C ILE A 635 -34.23 -20.10 29.57
N TYR A 636 -33.39 -20.36 30.56
CA TYR A 636 -33.74 -20.17 31.96
C TYR A 636 -33.51 -18.73 32.38
N THR A 637 -34.51 -18.14 33.04
CA THR A 637 -34.42 -16.83 33.67
C THR A 637 -34.39 -16.92 35.19
N ASP A 638 -33.91 -15.85 35.84
CA ASP A 638 -34.10 -15.58 37.27
C ASP A 638 -35.47 -14.90 37.54
N ALA A 639 -35.70 -14.44 38.79
CA ALA A 639 -36.96 -13.85 39.20
C ALA A 639 -37.19 -12.45 38.59
N GLU A 640 -36.10 -11.77 38.26
CA GLU A 640 -36.04 -10.46 37.60
C GLU A 640 -36.18 -10.57 36.07
N GLY A 641 -36.24 -11.79 35.53
CA GLY A 641 -36.40 -12.07 34.10
C GLY A 641 -35.09 -12.05 33.29
N SER A 642 -33.94 -12.05 33.97
CA SER A 642 -32.62 -12.08 33.34
C SER A 642 -32.14 -13.50 33.06
N VAL A 643 -31.40 -13.69 31.97
CA VAL A 643 -30.85 -15.00 31.56
C VAL A 643 -29.86 -15.52 32.59
N ARG A 644 -30.04 -16.77 33.05
CA ARG A 644 -29.14 -17.49 33.96
C ARG A 644 -28.66 -18.86 33.44
N GLY A 645 -29.20 -19.32 32.30
CA GLY A 645 -28.81 -20.59 31.69
C GLY A 645 -29.67 -20.96 30.50
N MET A 646 -29.37 -22.11 29.89
CA MET A 646 -30.09 -22.65 28.74
C MET A 646 -30.12 -24.17 28.80
N LYS A 647 -31.29 -24.74 28.54
CA LYS A 647 -31.46 -26.16 28.27
C LYS A 647 -31.16 -26.46 26.80
N VAL A 648 -30.26 -27.40 26.56
CA VAL A 648 -29.99 -27.94 25.22
C VAL A 648 -30.31 -29.43 25.15
N GLU A 649 -30.72 -29.89 23.98
CA GLU A 649 -30.86 -31.30 23.64
C GLU A 649 -29.68 -31.78 22.79
N GLU A 650 -29.15 -32.95 23.11
CA GLU A 650 -28.18 -33.67 22.27
C GLU A 650 -28.87 -34.25 21.03
N MET A 651 -28.24 -34.03 19.87
CA MET A 651 -28.73 -34.46 18.56
C MET A 651 -27.89 -35.61 18.01
N GLU A 652 -28.45 -36.38 17.10
CA GLU A 652 -27.70 -37.29 16.23
C GLU A 652 -27.91 -36.94 14.74
N LEU A 653 -27.03 -37.44 13.87
CA LEU A 653 -27.13 -37.17 12.43
C LEU A 653 -27.87 -38.31 11.71
N GLY A 654 -29.06 -38.03 11.20
CA GLY A 654 -29.78 -38.90 10.28
C GLY A 654 -29.21 -38.88 8.86
N ALA A 655 -30.06 -39.24 7.90
CA ALA A 655 -29.76 -39.19 6.47
C ALA A 655 -29.52 -37.74 5.96
N PRO A 656 -28.77 -37.56 4.85
CA PRO A 656 -28.64 -36.26 4.18
C PRO A 656 -29.99 -35.64 3.76
N ASP A 657 -30.07 -34.31 3.82
CA ASP A 657 -31.09 -33.49 3.16
C ASP A 657 -30.82 -33.39 1.64
N ASP A 658 -31.76 -32.82 0.87
CA ASP A 658 -31.64 -32.66 -0.59
C ASP A 658 -30.44 -31.78 -1.01
N LYS A 659 -29.79 -31.11 -0.05
CA LYS A 659 -28.55 -30.33 -0.22
C LYS A 659 -27.31 -31.08 0.31
N GLY A 660 -27.42 -32.40 0.53
CA GLY A 660 -26.35 -33.29 0.98
C GLY A 660 -26.03 -33.23 2.47
N ARG A 661 -26.68 -32.39 3.28
CA ARG A 661 -26.30 -32.17 4.69
C ARG A 661 -27.16 -33.00 5.62
N ARG A 662 -26.55 -33.75 6.55
CA ARG A 662 -27.28 -34.67 7.42
C ARG A 662 -28.34 -33.96 8.27
N LYS A 663 -29.54 -34.54 8.35
CA LYS A 663 -30.65 -34.02 9.15
C LYS A 663 -30.37 -34.27 10.64
N PRO A 664 -30.49 -33.25 11.51
CA PRO A 664 -30.34 -33.45 12.94
C PRO A 664 -31.62 -34.11 13.49
N MET A 665 -31.44 -35.17 14.28
CA MET A 665 -32.50 -35.93 14.92
C MET A 665 -32.39 -35.79 16.45
N SER A 666 -33.54 -35.67 17.11
CA SER A 666 -33.67 -35.62 18.57
C SER A 666 -33.20 -36.94 19.20
N THR A 667 -32.45 -36.88 20.32
CA THR A 667 -32.07 -38.08 21.09
C THR A 667 -32.80 -38.18 22.44
N GLY A 668 -33.58 -37.16 22.82
CA GLY A 668 -34.28 -37.08 24.11
C GLY A 668 -33.35 -36.89 25.32
N ARG A 669 -32.05 -36.69 25.10
CA ARG A 669 -31.05 -36.44 26.15
C ARG A 669 -30.79 -34.95 26.26
N PHE A 670 -31.00 -34.40 27.45
CA PHE A 670 -30.89 -32.97 27.72
C PHE A 670 -29.71 -32.65 28.63
N LYS A 671 -29.17 -31.44 28.47
CA LYS A 671 -28.08 -30.89 29.27
C LYS A 671 -28.33 -29.40 29.51
N ASP A 672 -27.97 -28.93 30.70
CA ASP A 672 -28.01 -27.51 31.02
C ASP A 672 -26.65 -26.86 30.76
N LEU A 673 -26.66 -25.65 30.20
CA LEU A 673 -25.51 -24.79 29.99
C LEU A 673 -25.70 -23.50 30.78
N GLU A 674 -24.70 -23.12 31.58
CA GLU A 674 -24.65 -21.82 32.25
C GLU A 674 -24.34 -20.71 31.23
N CYS A 675 -25.23 -19.74 31.10
CA CYS A 675 -25.08 -18.57 30.25
C CYS A 675 -25.86 -17.38 30.79
N ASP A 676 -25.41 -16.17 30.50
CA ASP A 676 -26.02 -14.91 30.88
C ASP A 676 -26.28 -13.98 29.68
N THR A 677 -25.92 -14.41 28.46
CA THR A 677 -26.31 -13.77 27.21
C THR A 677 -26.49 -14.81 26.12
N VAL A 678 -27.54 -14.68 25.31
CA VAL A 678 -27.85 -15.58 24.18
C VAL A 678 -27.95 -14.79 22.89
N ILE A 679 -27.32 -15.27 21.80
CA ILE A 679 -27.30 -14.60 20.50
C ILE A 679 -27.81 -15.55 19.41
N TYR A 680 -28.90 -15.18 18.74
CA TYR A 680 -29.53 -15.97 17.69
C TYR A 680 -28.91 -15.69 16.32
N ALA A 681 -28.16 -16.66 15.76
CA ALA A 681 -27.48 -16.58 14.47
C ALA A 681 -27.99 -17.66 13.48
N LEU A 682 -29.32 -17.80 13.40
CA LEU A 682 -30.01 -18.86 12.65
C LEU A 682 -30.21 -18.59 11.14
N GLY A 683 -29.81 -17.41 10.67
CA GLY A 683 -30.12 -16.90 9.33
C GLY A 683 -31.27 -15.89 9.35
N THR A 684 -31.62 -15.39 8.16
CA THR A 684 -32.55 -14.27 7.98
C THR A 684 -33.59 -14.53 6.89
N LYS A 685 -34.70 -13.79 6.98
CA LYS A 685 -35.80 -13.79 6.00
C LYS A 685 -35.91 -12.43 5.29
N ALA A 686 -36.63 -12.40 4.17
CA ALA A 686 -37.05 -11.16 3.52
C ALA A 686 -37.82 -10.25 4.50
N ASN A 687 -37.56 -8.94 4.44
CA ASN A 687 -38.32 -7.95 5.19
C ASN A 687 -39.59 -7.57 4.40
N PRO A 688 -40.79 -7.61 4.99
CA PRO A 688 -42.04 -7.39 4.26
C PRO A 688 -42.31 -5.93 3.85
N ILE A 689 -41.49 -4.94 4.24
CA ILE A 689 -41.74 -3.52 3.95
C ILE A 689 -42.01 -3.26 2.45
N ILE A 690 -41.11 -3.71 1.56
CA ILE A 690 -41.26 -3.47 0.11
C ILE A 690 -42.38 -4.32 -0.49
N THR A 691 -42.56 -5.56 -0.02
CA THR A 691 -43.56 -6.48 -0.59
C THR A 691 -44.99 -6.09 -0.17
N GLN A 692 -45.17 -5.53 1.03
CA GLN A 692 -46.44 -4.92 1.46
C GLN A 692 -46.73 -3.59 0.73
N SER A 693 -45.70 -2.80 0.41
CA SER A 693 -45.88 -1.50 -0.26
C SER A 693 -45.98 -1.57 -1.78
N THR A 694 -45.89 -2.76 -2.38
CA THR A 694 -45.77 -2.94 -3.84
C THR A 694 -46.78 -4.00 -4.32
N PRO A 695 -48.06 -3.63 -4.52
CA PRO A 695 -49.09 -4.55 -4.99
C PRO A 695 -48.71 -5.22 -6.33
N GLY A 696 -49.04 -6.50 -6.48
CA GLY A 696 -48.75 -7.28 -7.68
C GLY A 696 -47.32 -7.83 -7.80
N LEU A 697 -46.42 -7.52 -6.85
CA LEU A 697 -45.09 -8.11 -6.78
C LEU A 697 -45.15 -9.57 -6.33
N GLY A 698 -44.81 -10.49 -7.23
CA GLY A 698 -44.84 -11.93 -6.98
C GLY A 698 -43.82 -12.37 -5.94
N LEU A 699 -44.22 -13.29 -5.06
CA LEU A 699 -43.37 -13.87 -4.03
C LEU A 699 -43.30 -15.39 -4.19
N ASN A 700 -42.17 -15.98 -3.82
CA ASN A 700 -42.06 -17.44 -3.73
C ASN A 700 -42.61 -17.96 -2.37
N LYS A 701 -42.70 -19.29 -2.23
CA LYS A 701 -43.25 -19.94 -1.02
C LYS A 701 -42.51 -19.65 0.30
N TRP A 702 -41.37 -18.98 0.25
CA TRP A 702 -40.59 -18.56 1.44
C TRP A 702 -40.76 -17.06 1.76
N GLY A 703 -41.52 -16.30 0.98
CA GLY A 703 -41.75 -14.87 1.15
C GLY A 703 -40.71 -13.96 0.52
N ASN A 704 -39.75 -14.52 -0.23
CA ASN A 704 -38.78 -13.76 -1.02
C ASN A 704 -39.41 -13.30 -2.34
N ILE A 705 -38.85 -12.27 -2.98
CA ILE A 705 -39.31 -11.79 -4.29
C ILE A 705 -39.09 -12.89 -5.34
N ALA A 706 -40.13 -13.20 -6.10
CA ALA A 706 -40.02 -14.02 -7.29
C ALA A 706 -39.45 -13.17 -8.43
N ALA A 707 -38.22 -13.50 -8.82
CA ALA A 707 -37.67 -13.10 -10.11
C ALA A 707 -37.80 -14.27 -11.10
N ASP A 708 -37.78 -13.97 -12.39
CA ASP A 708 -37.72 -14.92 -13.51
C ASP A 708 -38.84 -15.99 -13.45
N ASP A 709 -40.09 -15.54 -13.21
CA ASP A 709 -41.30 -16.36 -13.00
C ASP A 709 -41.17 -17.46 -11.92
N GLY A 710 -40.28 -17.25 -10.94
CA GLY A 710 -40.05 -18.18 -9.83
C GLY A 710 -39.16 -19.38 -10.18
N LYS A 711 -38.70 -19.47 -11.43
CA LYS A 711 -37.54 -20.27 -11.83
C LYS A 711 -36.31 -19.34 -11.75
N LEU A 712 -35.09 -19.82 -11.51
CA LEU A 712 -33.91 -18.92 -11.57
C LEU A 712 -33.43 -18.76 -13.03
N GLU A 713 -34.26 -18.18 -13.89
CA GLU A 713 -33.99 -17.97 -15.33
C GLU A 713 -33.22 -16.67 -15.67
N SER A 714 -32.11 -16.42 -14.96
CA SER A 714 -31.01 -15.46 -15.27
C SER A 714 -31.29 -13.96 -15.42
N THR A 715 -32.47 -13.50 -15.86
CA THR A 715 -32.70 -12.09 -16.24
C THR A 715 -32.93 -11.18 -15.04
N GLN A 716 -33.24 -11.72 -13.86
CA GLN A 716 -33.55 -10.98 -12.63
C GLN A 716 -34.81 -10.09 -12.73
N ALA A 717 -35.66 -10.27 -13.76
CA ALA A 717 -36.93 -9.57 -13.93
C ALA A 717 -37.96 -10.05 -12.89
N THR A 718 -38.80 -9.17 -12.33
CA THR A 718 -39.88 -9.59 -11.41
C THR A 718 -41.19 -9.85 -12.16
N THR A 719 -42.33 -10.01 -11.48
CA THR A 719 -43.65 -10.00 -12.12
C THR A 719 -44.12 -8.62 -12.58
N LEU A 720 -43.41 -7.54 -12.22
CA LEU A 720 -43.79 -6.16 -12.52
C LEU A 720 -42.88 -5.55 -13.60
N PRO A 721 -43.43 -4.98 -14.69
CA PRO A 721 -42.65 -4.32 -15.74
C PRO A 721 -41.71 -3.24 -15.21
N GLY A 722 -40.47 -3.24 -15.67
CA GLY A 722 -39.44 -2.28 -15.26
C GLY A 722 -38.90 -2.50 -13.83
N VAL A 723 -39.35 -3.52 -13.11
CA VAL A 723 -38.88 -3.86 -11.76
C VAL A 723 -38.09 -5.16 -11.78
N PHE A 724 -36.86 -5.09 -11.27
CA PHE A 724 -35.88 -6.17 -11.21
C PHE A 724 -35.48 -6.45 -9.75
N ALA A 725 -35.05 -7.67 -9.43
CA ALA A 725 -34.63 -8.03 -8.07
C ALA A 725 -33.44 -8.99 -8.06
N GLY A 726 -32.52 -8.83 -7.11
CA GLY A 726 -31.30 -9.63 -7.05
C GLY A 726 -30.62 -9.68 -5.69
N GLY A 727 -29.82 -10.72 -5.49
CA GLY A 727 -29.20 -11.06 -4.21
C GLY A 727 -30.18 -11.66 -3.20
N ASP A 728 -29.88 -11.49 -1.92
CA ASP A 728 -30.51 -12.25 -0.83
C ASP A 728 -32.03 -12.03 -0.69
N ILE A 729 -32.59 -10.95 -1.27
CA ILE A 729 -34.04 -10.71 -1.31
C ILE A 729 -34.78 -11.68 -2.26
N VAL A 730 -34.06 -12.33 -3.19
CA VAL A 730 -34.56 -13.39 -4.08
C VAL A 730 -34.17 -14.77 -3.54
N THR A 731 -32.87 -14.98 -3.29
CA THR A 731 -32.32 -16.30 -2.95
C THR A 731 -32.48 -16.69 -1.48
N GLY A 732 -32.77 -15.73 -0.59
CA GLY A 732 -32.47 -15.85 0.84
C GLY A 732 -30.98 -15.64 1.11
N GLY A 733 -30.60 -15.65 2.39
CA GLY A 733 -29.24 -15.40 2.85
C GLY A 733 -28.19 -16.25 2.12
N ALA A 734 -27.27 -15.60 1.42
CA ALA A 734 -26.32 -16.25 0.50
C ALA A 734 -24.87 -15.81 0.75
N THR A 735 -24.16 -15.33 -0.28
CA THR A 735 -22.78 -14.83 -0.18
C THR A 735 -22.64 -13.51 -0.92
N VAL A 736 -21.74 -12.65 -0.47
CA VAL A 736 -21.47 -11.31 -1.04
C VAL A 736 -21.33 -11.35 -2.56
N ILE A 737 -20.54 -12.30 -3.08
CA ILE A 737 -20.25 -12.42 -4.51
C ILE A 737 -21.41 -13.00 -5.34
N LEU A 738 -22.27 -13.84 -4.75
CA LEU A 738 -23.51 -14.27 -5.40
C LEU A 738 -24.50 -13.11 -5.54
N ALA A 739 -24.60 -12.26 -4.51
CA ALA A 739 -25.38 -11.04 -4.53
C ALA A 739 -24.86 -10.06 -5.59
N MET A 740 -23.53 -9.85 -5.67
CA MET A 740 -22.91 -9.06 -6.74
C MET A 740 -23.21 -9.62 -8.14
N GLY A 741 -23.05 -10.93 -8.34
CA GLY A 741 -23.36 -11.58 -9.63
C GLY A 741 -24.81 -11.41 -10.06
N ALA A 742 -25.76 -11.43 -9.12
CA ALA A 742 -27.16 -11.11 -9.39
C ALA A 742 -27.35 -9.62 -9.76
N GLY A 743 -26.67 -8.70 -9.08
CA GLY A 743 -26.66 -7.27 -9.43
C GLY A 743 -26.14 -7.01 -10.85
N ARG A 744 -25.03 -7.65 -11.26
CA ARG A 744 -24.48 -7.53 -12.62
C ARG A 744 -25.42 -8.07 -13.71
N ARG A 745 -26.06 -9.21 -13.47
CA ARG A 745 -27.09 -9.74 -14.39
C ARG A 745 -28.27 -8.77 -14.52
N ALA A 746 -28.79 -8.29 -13.39
CA ALA A 746 -29.87 -7.29 -13.39
C ALA A 746 -29.47 -6.00 -14.12
N ALA A 747 -28.23 -5.51 -13.96
CA ALA A 747 -27.75 -4.34 -14.69
C ALA A 747 -27.78 -4.53 -16.22
N ARG A 748 -27.34 -5.69 -16.72
CA ARG A 748 -27.45 -6.02 -18.16
C ARG A 748 -28.90 -6.10 -18.62
N SER A 749 -29.77 -6.73 -17.83
CA SER A 749 -31.19 -6.87 -18.13
C SER A 749 -31.95 -5.53 -18.14
N ILE A 750 -31.65 -4.64 -17.19
CA ILE A 750 -32.17 -3.27 -17.15
C ILE A 750 -31.68 -2.49 -18.38
N ALA A 751 -30.40 -2.58 -18.73
CA ALA A 751 -29.88 -1.90 -19.92
C ALA A 751 -30.55 -2.43 -21.21
N THR A 752 -30.71 -3.75 -21.33
CA THR A 752 -31.47 -4.40 -22.44
C THR A 752 -32.90 -3.88 -22.52
N TYR A 753 -33.60 -3.82 -21.39
CA TYR A 753 -34.97 -3.30 -21.29
C TYR A 753 -35.07 -1.84 -21.76
N LEU A 754 -34.13 -0.99 -21.37
CA LEU A 754 -34.07 0.42 -21.78
C LEU A 754 -33.74 0.56 -23.27
N THR A 755 -32.73 -0.15 -23.79
CA THR A 755 -32.35 -0.16 -25.21
C THR A 755 -33.52 -0.62 -26.09
N ASN A 756 -34.29 -1.62 -25.66
CA ASN A 756 -35.42 -2.18 -26.41
C ASN A 756 -36.73 -1.40 -26.19
N GLY A 757 -36.66 -0.10 -25.86
CA GLY A 757 -37.83 0.77 -25.75
C GLY A 757 -38.82 0.35 -24.67
N LYS A 758 -38.33 -0.20 -23.54
CA LYS A 758 -39.13 -0.67 -22.40
C LYS A 758 -40.07 -1.86 -22.69
N LYS A 759 -39.73 -2.68 -23.70
CA LYS A 759 -40.43 -3.94 -24.01
C LYS A 759 -40.43 -4.90 -22.80
N TRP A 760 -41.57 -5.53 -22.51
CA TRP A 760 -41.72 -6.51 -21.43
C TRP A 760 -42.63 -7.69 -21.85
N PRO A 761 -42.35 -8.94 -21.43
CA PRO A 761 -41.15 -9.38 -20.71
C PRO A 761 -39.89 -9.34 -21.59
N ILE A 762 -38.72 -9.42 -20.95
CA ILE A 762 -37.42 -9.57 -21.62
C ILE A 762 -37.02 -11.05 -21.69
N THR A 763 -36.22 -11.44 -22.67
CA THR A 763 -35.72 -12.83 -22.80
C THR A 763 -34.21 -12.96 -22.53
N GLN A 764 -33.74 -14.19 -22.26
CA GLN A 764 -32.32 -14.44 -22.03
C GLN A 764 -31.46 -14.13 -23.26
N GLU A 765 -32.00 -14.39 -24.45
CA GLU A 765 -31.34 -14.13 -25.75
C GLU A 765 -31.14 -12.63 -25.95
N GLU A 766 -32.14 -11.80 -25.58
CA GLU A 766 -32.02 -10.34 -25.63
C GLU A 766 -30.92 -9.82 -24.69
N VAL A 767 -30.85 -10.37 -23.46
CA VAL A 767 -29.82 -9.99 -22.46
C VAL A 767 -28.41 -10.50 -22.83
N ALA A 768 -28.33 -11.66 -23.51
CA ALA A 768 -27.08 -12.19 -24.05
C ALA A 768 -26.58 -11.38 -25.26
N ALA A 769 -27.51 -10.91 -26.11
CA ALA A 769 -27.19 -10.07 -27.27
C ALA A 769 -26.80 -8.62 -26.90
N PHE A 770 -27.13 -8.15 -25.70
CA PHE A 770 -26.81 -6.78 -25.26
C PHE A 770 -25.31 -6.46 -25.35
N GLN A 771 -25.01 -5.37 -26.07
CA GLN A 771 -23.71 -4.72 -26.13
C GLN A 771 -23.77 -3.35 -25.45
N PRO A 772 -22.80 -3.00 -24.58
CA PRO A 772 -22.71 -1.67 -23.99
C PRO A 772 -22.60 -0.56 -25.05
N MET A 773 -23.14 0.62 -24.74
CA MET A 773 -22.95 1.82 -25.57
C MET A 773 -21.47 2.20 -25.64
N ALA A 774 -21.03 2.70 -26.80
CA ALA A 774 -19.70 3.28 -26.94
C ALA A 774 -19.58 4.56 -26.10
N GLN A 775 -18.45 4.74 -25.43
CA GLN A 775 -18.17 5.94 -24.63
C GLN A 775 -17.64 7.06 -25.53
N SER A 776 -18.17 8.27 -25.39
CA SER A 776 -17.75 9.40 -26.21
C SER A 776 -16.39 9.93 -25.80
N GLY A 777 -15.48 10.05 -26.78
CA GLY A 777 -14.07 10.39 -26.57
C GLY A 777 -13.16 9.21 -26.19
N ALA A 778 -13.65 7.96 -26.17
CA ALA A 778 -12.79 6.80 -25.96
C ALA A 778 -12.05 6.41 -27.26
N THR A 779 -10.73 6.62 -27.29
CA THR A 779 -9.85 6.00 -28.30
C THR A 779 -9.93 4.47 -28.17
N PRO A 780 -9.97 3.70 -29.28
CA PRO A 780 -9.95 2.23 -29.19
C PRO A 780 -8.71 1.74 -28.44
N ALA A 781 -8.88 0.77 -27.55
CA ALA A 781 -7.76 0.18 -26.81
C ALA A 781 -6.90 -0.68 -27.76
N GLY A 782 -5.88 -0.08 -28.36
CA GLY A 782 -4.96 -0.74 -29.28
C GLY A 782 -3.69 0.06 -29.57
N LEU A 783 -2.58 -0.38 -28.96
CA LEU A 783 -1.19 0.06 -29.15
C LEU A 783 -0.80 1.52 -28.82
N HIS A 784 0.47 1.66 -28.43
CA HIS A 784 1.11 2.90 -27.99
C HIS A 784 1.15 4.00 -29.07
N THR A 785 1.10 5.27 -28.64
CA THR A 785 1.90 6.38 -29.19
C THR A 785 1.91 7.58 -28.24
N HIS A 786 2.92 8.45 -28.37
CA HIS A 786 3.28 9.51 -27.41
C HIS A 786 2.64 10.89 -27.70
N ALA A 787 2.41 11.66 -26.61
CA ALA A 787 2.44 13.12 -26.46
C ALA A 787 1.51 14.07 -27.28
N GLY A 788 1.04 15.17 -26.66
CA GLY A 788 0.52 16.33 -27.41
C GLY A 788 -0.38 17.38 -26.73
N ALA A 789 0.21 18.27 -25.91
CA ALA A 789 -0.17 19.69 -25.68
C ALA A 789 -1.59 20.12 -25.16
N VAL A 790 -1.62 21.35 -24.60
CA VAL A 790 -2.74 22.00 -23.89
C VAL A 790 -3.27 23.20 -24.68
N ALA A 791 -4.58 23.49 -24.60
CA ALA A 791 -5.17 24.79 -24.93
C ALA A 791 -6.26 25.17 -23.91
N ALA A 792 -6.46 26.47 -23.67
CA ALA A 792 -7.27 27.00 -22.56
C ALA A 792 -8.45 27.87 -23.02
N GLY A 793 -9.49 27.97 -22.18
CA GLY A 793 -10.63 28.87 -22.38
C GLY A 793 -11.77 28.65 -21.38
N SER A 794 -12.00 29.66 -20.53
CA SER A 794 -13.29 30.22 -20.06
C SER A 794 -14.59 29.48 -20.44
N GLU A 795 -15.62 29.32 -19.59
CA GLU A 795 -15.93 29.82 -18.24
C GLU A 795 -17.17 29.03 -17.72
N THR A 796 -17.67 29.13 -16.48
CA THR A 796 -17.33 29.98 -15.32
C THR A 796 -16.87 29.10 -14.12
N ALA A 797 -16.81 29.65 -12.89
CA ALA A 797 -16.45 28.89 -11.69
C ALA A 797 -17.39 29.12 -10.51
N VAL A 798 -18.11 28.07 -10.10
CA VAL A 798 -18.64 27.95 -8.73
C VAL A 798 -17.44 27.88 -7.78
N LYS A 799 -17.42 28.70 -6.72
CA LYS A 799 -16.37 28.61 -5.69
C LYS A 799 -16.41 27.21 -5.07
N THR A 800 -15.37 26.44 -5.34
CA THR A 800 -15.20 25.07 -4.86
C THR A 800 -13.94 24.99 -4.02
N CYS A 801 -13.93 24.13 -3.00
CA CYS A 801 -12.75 23.95 -2.16
C CYS A 801 -11.55 23.48 -3.02
N PRO A 802 -10.38 24.16 -2.99
CA PRO A 802 -9.28 23.88 -3.91
C PRO A 802 -8.67 22.47 -3.73
N LYS A 803 -8.92 21.82 -2.58
CA LYS A 803 -8.39 20.47 -2.26
C LYS A 803 -9.39 19.34 -2.54
N CYS A 804 -10.70 19.54 -2.30
CA CYS A 804 -11.73 18.49 -2.45
C CYS A 804 -12.82 18.77 -3.49
N ARG A 805 -12.79 19.95 -4.14
CA ARG A 805 -13.67 20.41 -5.23
C ARG A 805 -15.18 20.40 -4.96
N ARG A 806 -15.63 20.25 -3.71
CA ARG A 806 -17.05 20.45 -3.35
C ARG A 806 -17.44 21.93 -3.45
N PRO A 807 -18.69 22.26 -3.85
CA PRO A 807 -19.22 23.62 -3.79
C PRO A 807 -19.19 24.18 -2.37
N ILE A 808 -18.89 25.47 -2.25
CA ILE A 808 -19.05 26.23 -1.01
C ILE A 808 -20.41 26.92 -1.09
N GLU A 809 -21.31 26.60 -0.15
CA GLU A 809 -22.62 27.25 -0.03
C GLU A 809 -22.57 28.28 1.12
N GLY A 810 -22.91 29.53 0.83
CA GLY A 810 -22.92 30.63 1.79
C GLY A 810 -21.56 31.34 2.03
N ASP A 811 -21.60 32.38 2.85
CA ASP A 811 -20.44 33.22 3.24
C ASP A 811 -19.68 32.66 4.46
N GLU A 812 -19.69 31.34 4.68
CA GLU A 812 -19.07 30.71 5.86
C GLU A 812 -17.57 30.42 5.66
N GLU A 813 -16.72 31.09 6.45
CA GLU A 813 -15.28 30.80 6.53
C GLU A 813 -14.98 29.58 7.41
N TYR A 814 -15.27 28.36 6.93
CA TYR A 814 -14.77 27.14 7.56
C TYR A 814 -14.19 26.12 6.57
N VAL A 815 -13.05 25.51 6.94
CA VAL A 815 -12.22 24.67 6.06
C VAL A 815 -12.57 23.20 6.21
N CYS A 816 -13.18 22.62 5.19
CA CYS A 816 -13.49 21.18 5.11
C CYS A 816 -12.57 20.41 4.15
N CYS A 817 -11.72 19.55 4.69
CA CYS A 817 -11.63 18.12 4.30
C CYS A 817 -10.70 17.34 5.24
N GLY A 818 -11.12 16.15 5.70
CA GLY A 818 -10.30 15.26 6.52
C GLY A 818 -9.05 14.76 5.78
N THR A 819 -8.04 14.30 6.53
CA THR A 819 -6.66 13.89 6.15
C THR A 819 -5.59 14.99 6.13
N ALA A 820 -5.93 16.27 6.29
CA ALA A 820 -4.95 17.26 6.70
C ALA A 820 -4.82 17.25 8.25
N GLN A 821 -3.65 16.87 8.78
CA GLN A 821 -3.27 17.32 10.12
C GLN A 821 -2.95 18.81 10.00
N LEU A 822 -3.75 19.66 10.64
CA LEU A 822 -3.46 21.08 10.77
C LEU A 822 -2.60 21.28 12.02
N GLN A 823 -1.56 22.10 11.90
CA GLN A 823 -0.82 22.62 13.05
C GLN A 823 -1.47 23.93 13.50
N TRP A 824 -1.72 24.02 14.80
CA TRP A 824 -2.30 25.18 15.45
C TRP A 824 -1.31 25.71 16.48
N ARG A 825 -0.92 26.99 16.40
CA ARG A 825 -0.08 27.66 17.39
C ARG A 825 -0.91 28.62 18.23
N CYS A 826 -0.79 28.55 19.54
CA CYS A 826 -1.35 29.58 20.42
C CYS A 826 -0.47 30.83 20.46
N ASP A 827 -1.04 32.00 20.21
CA ASP A 827 -0.29 33.26 20.25
C ASP A 827 0.19 33.59 21.68
N ASP A 828 -0.64 33.30 22.69
CA ASP A 828 -0.38 33.62 24.10
C ASP A 828 0.68 32.70 24.71
N CYS A 829 0.38 31.39 24.85
CA CYS A 829 1.29 30.46 25.53
C CYS A 829 2.40 29.90 24.63
N GLY A 830 2.26 29.97 23.30
CA GLY A 830 3.19 29.40 22.32
C GLY A 830 2.94 27.94 21.93
N LYS A 831 2.02 27.22 22.60
CA LYS A 831 1.78 25.78 22.35
C LYS A 831 1.41 25.52 20.88
N VAL A 832 2.11 24.58 20.27
CA VAL A 832 1.77 24.01 18.95
C VAL A 832 0.98 22.71 19.17
N SER A 833 -0.02 22.45 18.34
CA SER A 833 -0.84 21.23 18.43
C SER A 833 -1.21 20.72 17.05
N GLU A 834 -1.07 19.41 16.84
CA GLU A 834 -1.33 18.71 15.57
C GLU A 834 -2.64 17.92 15.68
N GLY A 835 -3.63 18.23 14.84
CA GLY A 835 -4.90 17.51 14.92
C GLY A 835 -6.04 18.07 14.06
N PHE A 836 -7.24 17.53 14.30
CA PHE A 836 -8.49 18.05 13.74
C PHE A 836 -8.87 19.37 14.43
N ALA A 837 -9.60 20.22 13.70
CA ALA A 837 -9.88 21.58 14.14
C ALA A 837 -10.58 21.65 15.52
N PHE A 838 -10.04 22.48 16.41
CA PHE A 838 -10.71 22.82 17.66
C PHE A 838 -11.91 23.74 17.35
N PRO A 839 -13.14 23.40 17.76
CA PRO A 839 -14.37 24.08 17.30
C PRO A 839 -14.54 25.54 17.77
N TYR A 840 -13.58 26.09 18.52
CA TYR A 840 -13.66 27.44 19.11
C TYR A 840 -12.43 28.33 18.87
N GLY A 841 -11.40 27.85 18.17
CA GLY A 841 -10.19 28.65 17.90
C GLY A 841 -9.40 29.11 19.15
N MET A 842 -9.65 28.51 20.31
CA MET A 842 -9.00 28.79 21.59
C MET A 842 -8.12 27.62 22.04
N CYS A 843 -6.98 27.93 22.66
CA CYS A 843 -6.00 26.97 23.11
C CYS A 843 -6.50 26.24 24.37
N PRO A 844 -6.54 24.90 24.38
CA PRO A 844 -7.02 24.15 25.55
C PRO A 844 -6.13 24.30 26.79
N ALA A 845 -4.88 24.76 26.64
CA ALA A 845 -3.95 24.94 27.75
C ALA A 845 -4.05 26.30 28.46
N CYS A 846 -4.50 27.36 27.78
CA CYS A 846 -4.52 28.72 28.35
C CYS A 846 -5.71 29.61 27.97
N GLY A 847 -6.63 29.13 27.12
CA GLY A 847 -7.74 29.92 26.57
C GLY A 847 -7.35 30.89 25.45
N GLY A 848 -6.06 31.09 25.21
CA GLY A 848 -5.53 32.04 24.22
C GLY A 848 -5.84 31.68 22.76
N LYS A 849 -5.78 32.66 21.85
CA LYS A 849 -6.16 32.45 20.44
C LYS A 849 -5.21 31.49 19.72
N LEU A 850 -5.77 30.58 18.91
CA LEU A 850 -5.04 29.68 18.00
C LEU A 850 -4.95 30.26 16.59
N GLN A 851 -3.79 30.17 15.96
CA GLN A 851 -3.56 30.41 14.54
C GLN A 851 -3.19 29.11 13.83
N VAL A 852 -3.71 28.90 12.61
CA VAL A 852 -3.22 27.83 11.73
C VAL A 852 -1.81 28.18 11.27
N THR A 853 -0.90 27.21 11.32
CA THR A 853 0.48 27.34 10.83
C THR A 853 0.82 26.17 9.91
N ASP A 854 1.58 26.43 8.84
CA ASP A 854 2.17 25.37 8.04
C ASP A 854 3.41 24.76 8.73
N PRO A 855 3.73 23.47 8.48
CA PRO A 855 4.98 22.85 8.92
C PRO A 855 6.19 23.63 8.41
N ARG A 856 7.03 24.11 9.33
CA ARG A 856 8.18 24.95 9.02
C ARG A 856 9.44 24.11 8.81
N LYS A 857 10.00 24.19 7.61
CA LYS A 857 11.38 23.74 7.35
C LYS A 857 12.35 24.77 7.93
N VAL A 858 13.01 24.41 9.03
CA VAL A 858 13.91 25.30 9.76
C VAL A 858 15.32 25.20 9.17
N GLU A 859 15.74 26.21 8.42
CA GLU A 859 17.07 26.24 7.76
C GLU A 859 18.10 27.11 8.48
N GLU A 860 17.69 27.91 9.47
CA GLU A 860 18.57 28.80 10.23
C GLU A 860 19.38 28.04 11.29
N ALA A 861 20.71 28.25 11.29
CA ALA A 861 21.65 27.46 12.11
C ALA A 861 21.36 27.49 13.63
N LYS A 862 20.95 28.63 14.18
CA LYS A 862 20.61 28.76 15.60
C LYS A 862 19.27 28.14 15.99
N ALA A 863 18.29 28.16 15.09
CA ALA A 863 17.03 27.47 15.30
C ALA A 863 17.22 25.94 15.18
N LEU A 864 18.12 25.48 14.30
CA LEU A 864 18.60 24.09 14.28
C LEU A 864 19.36 23.70 15.55
N GLU A 865 20.13 24.60 16.16
CA GLU A 865 20.74 24.38 17.49
C GLU A 865 19.68 24.18 18.58
N ALA A 866 18.63 25.01 18.60
CA ALA A 866 17.51 24.87 19.53
C ALA A 866 16.75 23.53 19.37
N ILE A 867 16.54 23.06 18.13
CA ILE A 867 15.96 21.73 17.86
C ILE A 867 16.86 20.60 18.40
N ARG A 868 18.18 20.70 18.22
CA ARG A 868 19.14 19.72 18.75
C ARG A 868 19.13 19.67 20.28
N LEU A 869 19.09 20.84 20.93
CA LEU A 869 18.99 20.95 22.39
C LEU A 869 17.69 20.33 22.92
N ALA A 870 16.57 20.47 22.20
CA ALA A 870 15.33 19.76 22.54
C ALA A 870 15.50 18.24 22.47
N PHE A 871 16.05 17.71 21.37
CA PHE A 871 16.33 16.27 21.28
C PHE A 871 17.26 15.75 22.40
N GLU A 872 18.24 16.54 22.84
CA GLU A 872 19.11 16.16 23.97
C GLU A 872 18.35 16.11 25.31
N ILE A 873 17.34 16.96 25.49
CA ILE A 873 16.46 16.98 26.66
C ILE A 873 15.52 15.76 26.64
N GLU A 874 14.78 15.51 25.55
CA GLU A 874 13.87 14.35 25.45
C GLU A 874 14.64 13.02 25.57
N LEU A 875 15.85 12.91 25.01
CA LEU A 875 16.72 11.75 25.20
C LEU A 875 17.15 11.56 26.67
N GLY A 876 17.37 12.67 27.38
CA GLY A 876 17.67 12.67 28.82
C GLY A 876 16.47 12.21 29.65
N GLY A 877 15.28 12.75 29.37
CA GLY A 877 14.00 12.32 29.97
C GLY A 877 13.72 10.85 29.72
N MET A 878 13.77 10.40 28.46
CA MET A 878 13.55 8.99 28.09
C MET A 878 14.52 8.05 28.80
N ALA A 879 15.81 8.40 28.88
CA ALA A 879 16.82 7.60 29.57
C ALA A 879 16.60 7.56 31.09
N PHE A 880 16.13 8.66 31.69
CA PHE A 880 15.70 8.70 33.09
C PHE A 880 14.46 7.80 33.32
N TYR A 881 13.39 7.97 32.53
CA TYR A 881 12.14 7.21 32.68
C TYR A 881 12.34 5.71 32.48
N ALA A 882 13.08 5.29 31.46
CA ALA A 882 13.42 3.88 31.24
C ALA A 882 14.24 3.29 32.40
N LYS A 883 15.10 4.09 33.04
CA LYS A 883 15.88 3.68 34.22
C LYS A 883 15.01 3.62 35.48
N ALA A 884 14.15 4.61 35.71
CA ALA A 884 13.18 4.65 36.82
C ALA A 884 12.19 3.47 36.76
N ALA A 885 11.68 3.14 35.57
CA ALA A 885 10.87 1.96 35.32
C ALA A 885 11.58 0.65 35.68
N LYS A 886 12.87 0.53 35.32
CA LYS A 886 13.69 -0.65 35.58
C LYS A 886 14.02 -0.84 37.07
N ASP A 887 14.25 0.26 37.78
CA ASP A 887 14.63 0.24 39.20
C ASP A 887 13.42 0.21 40.14
N SER A 888 12.23 0.61 39.67
CA SER A 888 10.98 0.53 40.43
C SER A 888 10.55 -0.91 40.69
N LYS A 889 10.19 -1.19 41.95
CA LYS A 889 9.64 -2.49 42.40
C LYS A 889 8.12 -2.54 42.41
N GLU A 890 7.45 -1.40 42.20
CA GLU A 890 6.00 -1.29 42.23
C GLU A 890 5.44 -1.41 40.79
N PRO A 891 4.59 -2.40 40.47
CA PRO A 891 4.13 -2.64 39.10
C PRO A 891 3.42 -1.46 38.45
N VAL A 892 2.67 -0.67 39.23
CA VAL A 892 1.93 0.51 38.75
C VAL A 892 2.90 1.61 38.34
N LEU A 893 3.86 1.95 39.20
CA LEU A 893 4.88 2.95 38.89
C LEU A 893 5.81 2.53 37.77
N LYS A 894 6.14 1.24 37.70
CA LYS A 894 6.90 0.70 36.57
C LYS A 894 6.15 0.95 35.25
N ALA A 895 4.87 0.57 35.15
CA ALA A 895 4.07 0.79 33.95
C ALA A 895 3.90 2.29 33.63
N LEU A 896 3.78 3.15 34.64
CA LEU A 896 3.71 4.60 34.49
C LEU A 896 5.01 5.19 33.92
N PHE A 897 6.18 4.80 34.44
CA PHE A 897 7.46 5.25 33.90
C PHE A 897 7.79 4.63 32.53
N GLU A 898 7.35 3.39 32.24
CA GLU A 898 7.39 2.83 30.87
C GLU A 898 6.55 3.66 29.91
N LYS A 899 5.38 4.17 30.35
CA LYS A 899 4.53 5.05 29.54
C LYS A 899 5.16 6.43 29.33
N PHE A 900 5.74 7.06 30.36
CA PHE A 900 6.48 8.32 30.20
C PHE A 900 7.67 8.16 29.23
N ALA A 901 8.45 7.09 29.33
CA ALA A 901 9.51 6.80 28.34
C ALA A 901 8.97 6.65 26.91
N GLY A 902 7.76 6.08 26.75
CA GLY A 902 7.06 6.02 25.47
C GLY A 902 6.57 7.38 24.97
N MET A 903 6.14 8.27 25.87
CA MET A 903 5.76 9.64 25.54
C MET A 903 6.95 10.44 25.02
N GLU A 904 8.13 10.32 25.64
CA GLU A 904 9.37 10.94 25.13
C GLU A 904 9.74 10.43 23.74
N GLN A 905 9.54 9.14 23.49
CA GLN A 905 9.76 8.55 22.18
C GLN A 905 8.79 9.10 21.12
N GLU A 906 7.52 9.33 21.48
CA GLU A 906 6.51 9.95 20.61
C GLU A 906 6.77 11.46 20.41
N HIS A 907 7.26 12.16 21.43
CA HIS A 907 7.74 13.54 21.38
C HIS A 907 8.89 13.69 20.40
N MET A 908 9.96 12.91 20.52
CA MET A 908 11.07 12.91 19.56
C MET A 908 10.60 12.60 18.13
N ALA A 909 9.66 11.67 17.96
CA ALA A 909 9.06 11.40 16.65
C ALA A 909 8.25 12.60 16.13
N THR A 910 7.62 13.37 17.01
CA THR A 910 6.87 14.60 16.68
C THR A 910 7.81 15.74 16.30
N LEU A 911 8.87 16.01 17.08
CA LEU A 911 9.94 16.96 16.73
C LEU A 911 10.57 16.62 15.37
N THR A 912 10.82 15.34 15.13
CA THR A 912 11.35 14.81 13.86
C THR A 912 10.44 15.14 12.67
N ARG A 913 9.12 14.91 12.81
CA ARG A 913 8.14 15.24 11.76
C ARG A 913 7.96 16.74 11.58
N ARG A 914 7.81 17.49 12.68
CA ARG A 914 7.46 18.91 12.70
C ARG A 914 8.55 19.81 12.12
N TYR A 915 9.82 19.51 12.42
CA TYR A 915 10.96 20.34 12.02
C TYR A 915 11.84 19.70 10.94
N HIS A 916 11.45 18.54 10.41
CA HIS A 916 12.20 17.77 9.40
C HIS A 916 13.66 17.44 9.80
N ALA A 917 13.91 17.29 11.11
CA ALA A 917 15.23 17.04 11.69
C ALA A 917 15.36 15.58 12.16
N GLN A 918 16.56 14.99 12.05
CA GLN A 918 16.79 13.63 12.56
C GLN A 918 17.11 13.65 14.06
N ALA A 919 16.41 12.82 14.83
CA ALA A 919 16.73 12.58 16.24
C ALA A 919 18.15 11.95 16.38
N PRO A 920 18.96 12.36 17.37
CA PRO A 920 20.24 11.73 17.69
C PRO A 920 20.04 10.30 18.21
N SER A 921 21.08 9.47 18.10
CA SER A 921 21.11 8.16 18.78
C SER A 921 21.18 8.35 20.30
N PRO A 922 20.49 7.50 21.10
CA PRO A 922 20.62 7.52 22.55
C PRO A 922 22.07 7.29 23.01
N THR A 923 22.52 8.03 24.01
CA THR A 923 23.83 7.83 24.64
C THR A 923 23.75 6.81 25.78
N GLU A 924 24.77 5.97 25.94
CA GLU A 924 24.77 4.95 27.00
C GLU A 924 25.08 5.55 28.38
N GLY A 925 24.15 5.34 29.33
CA GLY A 925 24.45 5.41 30.77
C GLY A 925 23.97 6.66 31.52
N PHE A 926 22.68 6.72 31.82
CA PHE A 926 22.12 7.70 32.77
C PHE A 926 22.45 7.33 34.23
N LYS A 927 22.91 8.30 35.04
CA LYS A 927 23.26 8.12 36.46
C LYS A 927 22.25 8.80 37.39
N ILE A 928 21.33 8.02 37.94
CA ILE A 928 20.19 8.52 38.73
C ILE A 928 20.62 9.19 40.04
N GLU A 929 21.74 8.80 40.61
CA GLU A 929 22.33 9.37 41.83
C GLU A 929 22.77 10.82 41.59
N ARG A 930 23.29 11.11 40.38
CA ARG A 930 23.67 12.47 39.98
C ARG A 930 22.43 13.34 39.75
N ALA A 931 21.37 12.77 39.19
CA ALA A 931 20.10 13.44 39.00
C ALA A 931 19.39 13.81 40.32
N ALA A 932 19.45 12.94 41.32
CA ALA A 932 18.88 13.18 42.65
C ALA A 932 19.54 14.36 43.37
N LEU A 933 20.88 14.47 43.30
CA LEU A 933 21.62 15.63 43.80
C LEU A 933 21.16 16.94 43.13
N PHE A 934 20.91 16.93 41.82
CA PHE A 934 20.38 18.10 41.09
C PHE A 934 18.89 18.40 41.38
N ALA A 935 18.15 17.46 41.97
CA ALA A 935 16.78 17.66 42.47
C ALA A 935 16.73 18.05 43.96
N GLY A 936 17.88 18.23 44.63
CA GLY A 936 17.95 18.55 46.06
C GLY A 936 17.60 17.38 46.99
N LEU A 937 17.76 16.15 46.52
CA LEU A 937 17.42 14.93 47.27
C LEU A 937 18.70 14.21 47.70
N GLU A 938 19.03 14.28 49.00
CA GLU A 938 20.29 13.72 49.51
C GLU A 938 20.23 12.20 49.79
N HIS A 939 19.05 11.61 49.97
CA HIS A 939 18.89 10.21 50.38
C HIS A 939 17.79 9.46 49.60
N ARG A 940 18.15 8.27 49.08
CA ARG A 940 17.28 7.27 48.40
C ARG A 940 16.57 7.76 47.13
N PRO A 941 17.25 7.87 45.98
CA PRO A 941 16.60 8.10 44.67
C PRO A 941 15.59 7.00 44.28
N GLU A 942 15.74 5.79 44.82
CA GLU A 942 14.87 4.64 44.57
C GLU A 942 13.49 4.69 45.25
N ASP A 943 13.23 5.71 46.08
CA ASP A 943 11.88 5.93 46.63
C ASP A 943 10.92 6.46 45.54
N PRO A 944 9.73 5.86 45.37
CA PRO A 944 8.67 6.34 44.48
C PRO A 944 8.41 7.85 44.46
N GLY A 945 8.30 8.47 45.65
CA GLY A 945 8.03 9.91 45.75
C GLY A 945 9.22 10.76 45.37
N ASN A 946 10.45 10.24 45.53
CA ASN A 946 11.66 10.87 45.03
C ASN A 946 11.80 10.74 43.51
N LEU A 947 11.43 9.60 42.90
CA LEU A 947 11.41 9.45 41.44
C LEU A 947 10.51 10.49 40.77
N PHE A 948 9.29 10.72 41.28
CA PHE A 948 8.41 11.79 40.79
C PHE A 948 9.03 13.18 40.95
N ARG A 949 9.67 13.49 42.08
CA ARG A 949 10.32 14.79 42.30
C ARG A 949 11.52 15.01 41.36
N ILE A 950 12.26 13.95 41.05
CA ILE A 950 13.35 14.00 40.07
C ILE A 950 12.78 14.28 38.67
N ALA A 951 11.70 13.59 38.27
CA ALA A 951 10.99 13.81 37.01
C ALA A 951 10.51 15.25 36.86
N ILE A 952 9.68 15.73 37.79
CA ILE A 952 9.17 17.10 37.83
C ILE A 952 10.32 18.12 37.80
N GLY A 953 11.42 17.83 38.50
CA GLY A 953 12.61 18.66 38.51
C GLY A 953 13.40 18.68 37.19
N PHE A 954 13.30 17.66 36.33
CA PHE A 954 13.84 17.71 34.96
C PHE A 954 13.04 18.66 34.10
N GLU A 955 11.72 18.50 34.04
CA GLU A 955 10.92 19.25 33.07
C GLU A 955 10.84 20.72 33.52
N GLN A 956 10.79 21.00 34.83
CA GLN A 956 10.95 22.37 35.35
C GLN A 956 12.28 23.03 34.94
N ARG A 957 13.37 22.27 34.79
CA ARG A 957 14.64 22.79 34.27
C ARG A 957 14.59 23.01 32.77
N ALA A 958 13.93 22.14 32.00
CA ALA A 958 13.73 22.31 30.57
C ALA A 958 12.86 23.54 30.25
N VAL A 959 11.71 23.69 30.92
CA VAL A 959 10.88 24.91 30.92
C VAL A 959 11.73 26.15 31.19
N LYS A 960 12.53 26.13 32.26
CA LYS A 960 13.39 27.27 32.62
C LYS A 960 14.44 27.56 31.56
N PHE A 961 15.13 26.54 31.07
CA PHE A 961 16.19 26.65 30.05
C PHE A 961 15.65 27.29 28.76
N PHE A 962 14.54 26.78 28.22
CA PHE A 962 13.92 27.34 27.03
C PHE A 962 13.33 28.74 27.27
N THR A 963 12.77 29.01 28.45
CA THR A 963 12.28 30.35 28.80
C THR A 963 13.42 31.38 28.83
N GLU A 964 14.55 31.06 29.47
CA GLU A 964 15.73 31.93 29.53
C GLU A 964 16.37 32.14 28.15
N ARG A 965 16.49 31.08 27.34
CA ARG A 965 16.98 31.15 25.96
C ARG A 965 16.06 31.96 25.04
N GLY A 966 14.74 31.79 25.17
CA GLY A 966 13.75 32.58 24.45
C GLY A 966 13.76 34.06 24.84
N ALA A 967 13.97 34.38 26.12
CA ALA A 967 14.11 35.76 26.57
C ALA A 967 15.37 36.45 26.01
N ALA A 968 16.48 35.71 25.88
CA ALA A 968 17.74 36.20 25.34
C ALA A 968 17.78 36.29 23.79
N ALA A 969 16.84 35.65 23.10
CA ALA A 969 16.79 35.63 21.64
C ALA A 969 16.25 36.96 21.04
N PRO A 970 16.72 37.36 19.84
CA PRO A 970 16.27 38.60 19.17
C PRO A 970 14.76 38.62 18.91
N GLU A 971 14.13 39.78 19.03
CA GLU A 971 12.69 39.92 18.80
C GLU A 971 12.30 39.59 17.35
N GLY A 972 11.25 38.80 17.17
CA GLY A 972 10.82 38.32 15.85
C GLY A 972 11.68 37.24 15.21
N SER A 973 12.74 36.74 15.86
CA SER A 973 13.58 35.66 15.31
C SER A 973 12.92 34.27 15.39
N PRO A 974 13.15 33.37 14.42
CA PRO A 974 12.65 31.99 14.47
C PRO A 974 13.13 31.21 15.69
N GLU A 975 14.37 31.44 16.15
CA GLU A 975 14.91 30.82 17.37
C GLU A 975 14.12 31.23 18.63
N LYS A 976 13.72 32.51 18.75
CA LYS A 976 12.89 32.99 19.87
C LYS A 976 11.53 32.31 19.92
N GLN A 977 10.89 32.20 18.75
CA GLN A 977 9.58 31.57 18.64
C GLN A 977 9.66 30.08 18.99
N LEU A 978 10.66 29.37 18.46
CA LEU A 978 10.89 27.95 18.74
C LEU A 978 11.15 27.68 20.23
N TYR A 979 11.95 28.51 20.91
CA TYR A 979 12.13 28.40 22.36
C TYR A 979 10.82 28.63 23.14
N LYS A 980 9.92 29.51 22.67
CA LYS A 980 8.59 29.69 23.27
C LYS A 980 7.68 28.46 23.06
N GLU A 981 7.75 27.85 21.88
CA GLU A 981 7.02 26.62 21.53
C GLU A 981 7.46 25.45 22.42
N LEU A 982 8.77 25.19 22.49
CA LEU A 982 9.36 24.14 23.34
C LEU A 982 9.06 24.34 24.83
N ALA A 983 9.24 25.56 25.36
CA ALA A 983 8.89 25.88 26.75
C ALA A 983 7.40 25.68 27.09
N ALA A 984 6.51 25.60 26.10
CA ALA A 984 5.09 25.31 26.30
C ALA A 984 4.78 23.80 26.36
N GLU A 985 5.53 22.98 25.63
CA GLU A 985 5.39 21.51 25.64
C GLU A 985 5.90 20.95 27.00
N GLU A 986 7.07 21.39 27.43
CA GLU A 986 7.67 21.03 28.75
C GLU A 986 6.77 21.37 29.95
N ARG A 987 5.98 22.46 29.86
CA ARG A 987 5.04 22.84 30.93
C ARG A 987 3.90 21.83 31.09
N GLU A 988 3.44 21.23 30.00
CA GLU A 988 2.39 20.21 30.03
C GLU A 988 2.88 18.92 30.69
N HIS A 989 4.16 18.57 30.50
CA HIS A 989 4.79 17.47 31.25
C HIS A 989 4.89 17.77 32.75
N VAL A 990 5.31 18.97 33.14
CA VAL A 990 5.32 19.40 34.56
C VAL A 990 3.94 19.25 35.19
N ASP A 991 2.89 19.74 34.52
CA ASP A 991 1.51 19.68 35.01
C ASP A 991 0.99 18.24 35.12
N LEU A 992 1.30 17.40 34.12
CA LEU A 992 0.93 15.98 34.10
C LEU A 992 1.64 15.18 35.21
N LEU A 993 2.97 15.31 35.32
CA LEU A 993 3.77 14.65 36.36
C LEU A 993 3.36 15.09 37.77
N THR A 994 3.08 16.38 37.96
CA THR A 994 2.60 16.92 39.25
C THR A 994 1.21 16.36 39.58
N THR A 995 0.33 16.23 38.58
CA THR A 995 -1.00 15.64 38.76
C THR A 995 -0.93 14.15 39.09
N GLU A 996 -0.11 13.38 38.38
CA GLU A 996 0.12 11.96 38.68
C GLU A 996 0.73 11.76 40.07
N TYR A 997 1.72 12.58 40.45
CA TYR A 997 2.33 12.53 41.78
C TYR A 997 1.31 12.77 42.91
N GLU A 998 0.47 13.79 42.80
CA GLU A 998 -0.57 14.07 43.81
C GLU A 998 -1.69 13.02 43.81
N ARG A 999 -2.02 12.42 42.66
CA ARG A 999 -2.99 11.30 42.60
C ARG A 999 -2.45 10.03 43.25
N TRP A 1000 -1.20 9.65 42.92
CA TRP A 1000 -0.50 8.52 43.53
C TRP A 1000 -0.38 8.68 45.05
N LYS A 1001 0.04 9.86 45.51
CA LYS A 1001 0.11 10.23 46.94
C LYS A 1001 -1.25 10.18 47.67
N GLN A 1002 -2.35 10.33 46.94
CA GLN A 1002 -3.72 10.20 47.45
C GLN A 1002 -4.29 8.78 47.30
N GLY A 1003 -3.51 7.81 46.81
CA GLY A 1003 -3.96 6.44 46.55
C GLY A 1003 -5.02 6.34 45.43
N LYS A 1004 -5.13 7.37 44.58
CA LYS A 1004 -6.06 7.42 43.45
C LYS A 1004 -5.40 6.77 42.22
N PRO A 1005 -6.17 6.11 41.33
CA PRO A 1005 -5.64 5.69 40.03
C PRO A 1005 -5.14 6.91 39.25
N GLY A 1006 -4.13 6.71 38.39
CA GLY A 1006 -3.61 7.76 37.51
C GLY A 1006 -4.65 8.31 36.54
N LEU A 1007 -4.29 9.34 35.79
CA LEU A 1007 -4.98 9.77 34.58
C LEU A 1007 -4.52 8.97 33.35
N LEU A 1008 -3.27 8.47 33.41
CA LEU A 1008 -2.59 7.72 32.37
C LEU A 1008 -2.82 6.20 32.43
#